data_AF-A0A2E4NSD6-F1
#
_entry.id   AF-A0A2E4NSD6-F1
#
_cell.length_a   1.000
_cell.length_b   1.000
_cell.length_c   1.000
_cell.angle_alpha   90.00
_cell.angle_beta   90.00
_cell.angle_gamma   90.00
#
_symmetry.space_group_name_H-M   'P 1'
#
loop_
_entity.id
_entity.type
_entity.pdbx_description
1 polymer ?
#
loop_
_entity_poly.entity_id
_entity_poly.type
_entity_poly.pdbx_seq_one_letter_code
_entity_poly.pdbx_strand_id
1 'polypeptide(L)'
;PANDGSGPFDVSNRDDAATVDADNDGLIDDTADQDGDGIADAVDRNVSGFGAQILPTVDTLLTNDSTPTLNGTLQSFSGSQFDVTVNGQTYVESNPALVIDGSTWTLTIPAGAALPDGQFDVTATIRDAQGNASSDTTSGELVVDLQAPTVTLDALANADGNNTTAYTLSGQCTEIADMIGILISDQDGRSVSDSTPQCQDDGNGNGRFSTTLDLSNLQDGPLDVQVIAMDLAGNETETDGRFAKNACQPDANSSLCDVDRDDVPDGFEADNGLSTTSNDSDGDGIPDAEEFGGDLSNPRDSDGDGVIDALDTDSDNDGISDAQELGGDADNPRDTDGDGQPDYRDTDSDNDRVPDIVETLNGLNDADGDLIPDYRDTDSDNDGIPDALENGLSTGDDSDGDGIDDAFDVNATGGTDSNNDGIDDDIVALLDTDLDGTVDTLDIDSDNDGIPDSVETNLLPLLDSDGDGIHDRFDVTNTGGTDSNNDGIDDALTTLVNTDGDLVPDYRDLDSDNDGLTDVREAGGADSAPEDGLIDDPANNQGTLFNPADDDADALPNYRDIESSNPANDGSGPFDVSNRDDAATVDADNDGLVDDTADRDGDGIADIVDESDFGFGSLEDYDLDGINNRADLDDDNDGIPDVAEGSGLIDTDGDNLPDSLDPDSDNDGISDVLEANQGRLDSDSDTYIDLFLDADLNGLDDGVAVDFLPIDSDSDGVADFQDLDSDNDGIVDLVEAADKGVDIRQVDSNGDGMVDLLGINGNTSRRWSPIDFDGDGREDYRDIDSDGDGYNDDLEGGDFDGDGQIDRLDNSGELETAVRGVGGVGVWMLTALLALVLVRRSGYRHALPLLAAAVAFSLPGLSQADTGQCGYQLSSSHEIVTDDDGEEDVQFSDCFYGNLGLGLTHIDPEGESNGWRTNDDSDWGWKVAVGHHFAPHWFWELSYSDLGEAGLGNRNPALERVTPDAHIDYQVPSLMAGYWFREPGHRFNAFVKAGASLIQNSASDDRIGYDEQSTLQFSLGVGVQYRPLESAWFIRAELDSYDRDARYLGLQLGRYFGGPDRR
;
A
#
# COMPACT_ATOMS: atom_id res chain seq x y z
N PRO A 1 31.25 30.50 -115.03
CA PRO A 1 32.33 31.46 -115.42
C PRO A 1 33.71 30.80 -115.24
N ALA A 2 34.53 30.52 -116.25
CA ALA A 2 34.65 31.07 -117.60
C ALA A 2 34.35 30.05 -118.70
N ASN A 3 33.88 30.57 -119.83
CA ASN A 3 33.49 29.90 -121.06
C ASN A 3 34.54 30.23 -122.12
N ASP A 4 35.27 29.24 -122.64
CA ASP A 4 36.21 29.41 -123.76
C ASP A 4 35.83 28.61 -125.01
N GLY A 5 34.60 28.09 -125.09
CA GLY A 5 33.90 27.76 -126.33
C GLY A 5 34.66 26.90 -127.36
N SER A 6 35.66 26.13 -126.92
CA SER A 6 36.56 25.38 -127.82
C SER A 6 36.74 23.90 -127.42
N GLY A 7 35.91 23.41 -126.50
CA GLY A 7 35.78 21.99 -126.17
C GLY A 7 34.63 21.32 -126.93
N PRO A 8 34.77 20.07 -127.39
CA PRO A 8 33.72 19.33 -128.08
C PRO A 8 32.50 19.12 -127.17
N PHE A 9 31.28 19.25 -127.71
CA PHE A 9 30.04 18.97 -127.00
C PHE A 9 30.07 17.54 -126.47
N ASP A 10 29.95 17.43 -125.16
CA ASP A 10 29.98 16.16 -124.45
C ASP A 10 28.61 15.48 -124.55
N VAL A 11 28.47 14.60 -125.54
CA VAL A 11 27.34 13.67 -125.70
C VAL A 11 27.61 12.33 -124.99
N SER A 12 28.51 12.28 -124.00
CA SER A 12 28.94 11.03 -123.35
C SER A 12 27.90 10.35 -122.44
N ASN A 13 26.60 10.59 -122.63
CA ASN A 13 25.59 9.78 -121.94
C ASN A 13 24.35 9.41 -122.77
N ARG A 14 24.49 9.39 -124.10
CA ARG A 14 23.51 8.76 -125.00
C ARG A 14 24.19 8.08 -126.20
N ASP A 15 23.77 6.84 -126.50
CA ASP A 15 24.33 5.93 -127.53
C ASP A 15 23.84 6.20 -128.97
N ASP A 16 23.10 7.29 -129.17
CA ASP A 16 22.32 7.61 -130.37
C ASP A 16 22.61 9.00 -130.97
N ALA A 17 23.72 9.65 -130.57
CA ALA A 17 24.11 10.98 -131.05
C ALA A 17 24.30 11.10 -132.58
N ALA A 18 24.54 9.98 -133.29
CA ALA A 18 24.71 9.99 -134.75
C ALA A 18 23.40 10.12 -135.56
N THR A 19 22.22 10.06 -134.92
CA THR A 19 20.92 10.16 -135.61
C THR A 19 20.19 11.49 -135.40
N VAL A 20 20.73 12.38 -134.57
CA VAL A 20 20.01 13.58 -134.10
C VAL A 20 20.56 14.89 -134.72
N ASP A 21 21.82 14.88 -135.16
CA ASP A 21 22.49 15.96 -135.91
C ASP A 21 23.27 15.33 -137.07
N ALA A 22 22.61 15.10 -138.21
CA ALA A 22 23.15 14.29 -139.30
C ALA A 22 24.19 15.04 -140.17
N ASP A 23 24.23 16.37 -140.14
CA ASP A 23 25.21 17.19 -140.86
C ASP A 23 26.31 17.80 -139.96
N ASN A 24 26.20 17.57 -138.65
CA ASN A 24 27.19 17.83 -137.61
C ASN A 24 27.49 19.33 -137.46
N ASP A 25 26.42 20.15 -137.53
CA ASP A 25 26.44 21.60 -137.42
C ASP A 25 26.08 22.15 -136.02
N GLY A 26 25.62 21.28 -135.12
CA GLY A 26 25.30 21.59 -133.73
C GLY A 26 23.82 21.92 -133.44
N LEU A 27 22.88 21.59 -134.34
CA LEU A 27 21.43 21.72 -134.15
C LEU A 27 20.70 20.37 -134.34
N ILE A 28 19.48 20.23 -133.80
CA ILE A 28 18.66 19.01 -133.91
C ILE A 28 17.81 19.04 -135.19
N ASP A 29 17.84 17.95 -135.97
CA ASP A 29 17.22 17.88 -137.30
C ASP A 29 15.68 17.68 -137.31
N ASP A 30 15.08 17.09 -136.26
CA ASP A 30 13.62 16.85 -136.15
C ASP A 30 13.04 17.55 -134.90
N THR A 31 12.04 18.40 -135.12
CA THR A 31 11.46 19.32 -134.11
C THR A 31 9.96 19.11 -133.92
N ALA A 32 9.42 17.93 -134.21
CA ALA A 32 8.05 17.59 -133.84
C ALA A 32 7.95 17.34 -132.31
N ASP A 33 6.89 17.87 -131.68
CA ASP A 33 6.55 17.72 -130.27
C ASP A 33 5.05 17.38 -130.21
N GLN A 34 4.73 16.12 -129.89
CA GLN A 34 3.35 15.62 -129.93
C GLN A 34 2.62 15.66 -128.59
N ASP A 35 3.31 15.75 -127.46
CA ASP A 35 2.72 15.80 -126.12
C ASP A 35 2.76 17.20 -125.48
N GLY A 36 3.45 18.15 -126.10
CA GLY A 36 3.37 19.58 -125.85
C GLY A 36 4.14 20.06 -124.64
N ASP A 37 5.14 19.31 -124.19
CA ASP A 37 5.99 19.66 -123.05
C ASP A 37 7.16 20.59 -123.42
N GLY A 38 7.35 20.87 -124.71
CA GLY A 38 8.38 21.75 -125.24
C GLY A 38 9.71 21.07 -125.55
N ILE A 39 9.79 19.74 -125.47
CA ILE A 39 10.94 18.91 -125.88
C ILE A 39 10.57 18.20 -127.20
N ALA A 40 11.50 18.14 -128.15
CA ALA A 40 11.25 17.43 -129.42
C ALA A 40 11.23 15.90 -129.20
N ASP A 41 10.30 15.19 -129.87
CA ASP A 41 10.06 13.74 -129.77
C ASP A 41 11.35 12.91 -129.99
N ALA A 42 12.31 13.42 -130.76
CA ALA A 42 13.60 12.78 -131.00
C ALA A 42 14.46 12.64 -129.72
N VAL A 43 14.13 13.39 -128.66
CA VAL A 43 14.84 13.41 -127.38
C VAL A 43 13.99 12.85 -126.23
N ASP A 44 12.65 12.93 -126.35
CA ASP A 44 11.71 12.50 -125.32
C ASP A 44 11.46 10.97 -125.31
N ARG A 45 11.33 10.39 -124.11
CA ARG A 45 11.17 8.94 -123.88
C ARG A 45 9.83 8.61 -123.19
N ASN A 46 8.88 9.54 -123.02
CA ASN A 46 7.74 9.34 -122.12
C ASN A 46 6.35 9.66 -122.72
N VAL A 47 5.87 8.79 -123.61
CA VAL A 47 4.63 8.94 -124.40
C VAL A 47 3.31 8.67 -123.62
N SER A 48 3.31 8.63 -122.29
CA SER A 48 2.15 8.14 -121.49
C SER A 48 1.44 9.15 -120.58
N GLY A 49 1.73 10.46 -120.66
CA GLY A 49 0.95 11.49 -119.94
C GLY A 49 1.12 11.51 -118.41
N PHE A 50 2.03 10.73 -117.87
CA PHE A 50 2.58 10.88 -116.52
C PHE A 50 4.10 10.98 -116.64
N GLY A 51 4.62 12.22 -116.60
CA GLY A 51 6.04 12.46 -116.30
C GLY A 51 6.39 11.80 -114.96
N ALA A 52 7.42 10.94 -114.92
CA ALA A 52 7.98 10.29 -113.73
C ALA A 52 6.98 10.08 -112.56
N GLN A 53 6.27 8.94 -112.58
CA GLN A 53 5.33 8.41 -111.58
C GLN A 53 5.30 9.17 -110.22
N ILE A 54 4.42 10.17 -110.12
CA ILE A 54 4.13 10.85 -108.85
C ILE A 54 3.30 9.88 -108.00
N LEU A 55 3.91 9.36 -106.93
CA LEU A 55 3.26 8.46 -105.97
C LEU A 55 2.67 9.31 -104.84
N PRO A 56 1.43 9.04 -104.38
CA PRO A 56 1.01 9.57 -103.10
C PRO A 56 1.90 8.98 -101.99
N THR A 57 2.06 9.69 -100.88
CA THR A 57 2.80 9.21 -99.69
C THR A 57 1.85 9.01 -98.53
N VAL A 58 2.25 8.15 -97.59
CA VAL A 58 1.63 8.00 -96.26
C VAL A 58 2.70 8.25 -95.19
N ASP A 59 2.38 9.03 -94.18
CA ASP A 59 3.25 9.27 -93.02
C ASP A 59 3.12 8.12 -92.02
N THR A 60 4.24 7.70 -91.41
CA THR A 60 4.24 6.67 -90.37
C THR A 60 3.65 7.17 -89.05
N LEU A 61 2.86 6.35 -88.37
CA LEU A 61 2.22 6.66 -87.09
C LEU A 61 2.26 5.47 -86.13
N LEU A 62 2.78 5.69 -84.92
CA LEU A 62 2.61 4.83 -83.75
C LEU A 62 1.62 5.51 -82.80
N THR A 63 0.62 4.79 -82.30
CA THR A 63 -0.44 5.40 -81.49
C THR A 63 -1.18 4.37 -80.64
N ASN A 64 -1.63 4.79 -79.47
CA ASN A 64 -2.59 4.07 -78.63
C ASN A 64 -4.06 4.41 -78.89
N ASP A 65 -4.36 5.15 -79.97
CA ASP A 65 -5.71 5.46 -80.39
C ASP A 65 -6.16 4.46 -81.46
N SER A 66 -7.21 3.69 -81.17
CA SER A 66 -7.85 2.77 -82.14
C SER A 66 -8.53 3.47 -83.33
N THR A 67 -8.68 4.80 -83.29
CA THR A 67 -9.30 5.64 -84.33
C THR A 67 -8.39 6.79 -84.79
N PRO A 68 -7.16 6.49 -85.23
CA PRO A 68 -6.16 7.53 -85.42
C PRO A 68 -6.43 8.37 -86.66
N THR A 69 -5.77 9.55 -86.72
CA THR A 69 -5.76 10.38 -87.92
C THR A 69 -4.47 10.17 -88.69
N LEU A 70 -4.59 9.59 -89.89
CA LEU A 70 -3.50 9.34 -90.82
C LEU A 70 -3.31 10.54 -91.74
N ASN A 71 -2.08 10.79 -92.14
CA ASN A 71 -1.73 11.92 -92.99
C ASN A 71 -0.82 11.46 -94.13
N GLY A 72 -0.80 12.23 -95.20
CA GLY A 72 0.15 12.03 -96.28
C GLY A 72 0.03 13.09 -97.37
N THR A 73 0.75 12.88 -98.47
CA THR A 73 0.76 13.83 -99.58
C THR A 73 0.24 13.21 -100.87
N LEU A 74 -0.34 14.04 -101.74
CA LEU A 74 -0.70 13.67 -103.10
C LEU A 74 -0.55 14.87 -104.05
N GLN A 75 -0.53 14.60 -105.35
CA GLN A 75 -0.67 15.65 -106.36
C GLN A 75 -1.93 15.37 -107.19
N SER A 76 -2.95 16.19 -107.01
CA SER A 76 -4.25 16.05 -107.68
C SER A 76 -4.26 16.72 -109.06
N PHE A 77 -5.02 16.15 -109.99
CA PHE A 77 -5.21 16.68 -111.35
C PHE A 77 -6.71 16.86 -111.64
N SER A 78 -7.04 17.66 -112.66
CA SER A 78 -8.45 17.87 -113.01
C SER A 78 -9.10 16.55 -113.46
N GLY A 79 -10.04 16.06 -112.67
CA GLY A 79 -10.74 14.79 -112.92
C GLY A 79 -10.04 13.54 -112.38
N SER A 80 -8.99 13.66 -111.57
CA SER A 80 -8.42 12.52 -110.83
C SER A 80 -9.31 12.08 -109.66
N GLN A 81 -9.23 10.80 -109.27
CA GLN A 81 -9.86 10.25 -108.07
C GLN A 81 -8.79 9.71 -107.10
N PHE A 82 -8.90 10.02 -105.82
CA PHE A 82 -8.02 9.53 -104.76
C PHE A 82 -8.77 8.66 -103.72
N ASP A 83 -8.22 7.49 -103.45
CA ASP A 83 -8.74 6.56 -102.45
C ASP A 83 -7.61 6.09 -101.51
N VAL A 84 -7.90 5.94 -100.23
CA VAL A 84 -6.97 5.39 -99.21
C VAL A 84 -7.55 4.09 -98.65
N THR A 85 -6.77 3.02 -98.64
CA THR A 85 -7.19 1.73 -98.09
C THR A 85 -6.41 1.42 -96.81
N VAL A 86 -7.12 1.11 -95.72
CA VAL A 86 -6.55 0.71 -94.42
C VAL A 86 -7.32 -0.51 -93.90
N ASN A 87 -6.61 -1.55 -93.48
CA ASN A 87 -7.20 -2.80 -92.97
C ASN A 87 -8.31 -3.38 -93.88
N GLY A 88 -8.09 -3.33 -95.20
CA GLY A 88 -9.04 -3.81 -96.21
C GLY A 88 -10.25 -2.90 -96.48
N GLN A 89 -10.43 -1.81 -95.73
CA GLN A 89 -11.48 -0.80 -95.97
C GLN A 89 -10.95 0.32 -96.86
N THR A 90 -11.72 0.69 -97.90
CA THR A 90 -11.33 1.75 -98.85
C THR A 90 -12.16 3.00 -98.63
N TYR A 91 -11.48 4.10 -98.34
CA TYR A 91 -12.03 5.43 -98.15
C TYR A 91 -11.83 6.23 -99.44
N VAL A 92 -12.93 6.67 -100.05
CA VAL A 92 -12.94 7.43 -101.30
C VAL A 92 -13.25 8.90 -101.01
N GLU A 93 -12.98 9.83 -101.94
CA GLU A 93 -13.16 11.29 -101.73
C GLU A 93 -14.57 11.71 -101.25
N SER A 94 -15.62 10.92 -101.48
CA SER A 94 -16.96 11.21 -100.97
C SER A 94 -17.15 10.88 -99.48
N ASN A 95 -16.20 10.16 -98.87
CA ASN A 95 -16.26 9.80 -97.46
C ASN A 95 -15.82 11.00 -96.61
N PRO A 96 -16.63 11.49 -95.65
CA PRO A 96 -16.27 12.65 -94.84
C PRO A 96 -15.04 12.43 -93.95
N ALA A 97 -14.63 11.18 -93.72
CA ALA A 97 -13.43 10.83 -92.97
C ALA A 97 -12.13 11.13 -93.73
N LEU A 98 -12.17 11.15 -95.07
CA LEU A 98 -11.04 11.47 -95.94
C LEU A 98 -11.15 12.92 -96.41
N VAL A 99 -10.22 13.77 -95.98
CA VAL A 99 -10.17 15.18 -96.35
C VAL A 99 -8.91 15.44 -97.18
N ILE A 100 -9.08 16.06 -98.34
CA ILE A 100 -7.98 16.48 -99.21
C ILE A 100 -7.91 18.01 -99.16
N ASP A 101 -6.76 18.53 -98.71
CA ASP A 101 -6.47 19.96 -98.71
C ASP A 101 -5.20 20.23 -99.55
N GLY A 102 -5.41 20.80 -100.74
CA GLY A 102 -4.34 21.08 -101.69
C GLY A 102 -3.57 19.82 -102.11
N SER A 103 -2.32 19.72 -101.65
CA SER A 103 -1.41 18.60 -101.91
C SER A 103 -1.28 17.61 -100.74
N THR A 104 -2.10 17.75 -99.71
CA THR A 104 -2.10 16.89 -98.53
C THR A 104 -3.45 16.22 -98.34
N TRP A 105 -3.44 15.05 -97.71
CA TRP A 105 -4.65 14.35 -97.33
C TRP A 105 -4.58 13.93 -95.87
N THR A 106 -5.73 13.90 -95.22
CA THR A 106 -5.91 13.37 -93.88
C THR A 106 -7.06 12.36 -93.87
N LEU A 107 -6.89 11.25 -93.16
CA LEU A 107 -7.92 10.24 -92.96
C LEU A 107 -8.05 9.98 -91.46
N THR A 108 -9.14 10.44 -90.86
CA THR A 108 -9.49 10.05 -89.48
C THR A 108 -10.30 8.76 -89.51
N ILE A 109 -9.78 7.68 -88.94
CA ILE A 109 -10.50 6.41 -88.89
C ILE A 109 -11.79 6.60 -88.09
N PRO A 110 -12.98 6.41 -88.70
CA PRO A 110 -14.24 6.62 -87.98
C PRO A 110 -14.45 5.54 -86.93
N ALA A 111 -15.14 5.86 -85.83
CA ALA A 111 -15.39 4.92 -84.72
C ALA A 111 -16.00 3.57 -85.14
N GLY A 112 -16.80 3.52 -86.22
CA GLY A 112 -17.36 2.27 -86.76
C GLY A 112 -16.35 1.36 -87.47
N ALA A 113 -15.11 1.79 -87.63
CA ALA A 113 -14.01 1.09 -88.28
C ALA A 113 -12.73 1.12 -87.41
N ALA A 114 -12.88 1.23 -86.09
CA ALA A 114 -11.76 1.20 -85.15
C ALA A 114 -10.84 0.01 -85.39
N LEU A 115 -9.53 0.26 -85.35
CA LEU A 115 -8.49 -0.70 -85.64
C LEU A 115 -8.11 -1.45 -84.36
N PRO A 116 -7.98 -2.80 -84.42
CA PRO A 116 -7.44 -3.54 -83.30
C PRO A 116 -5.94 -3.28 -83.14
N ASP A 117 -5.38 -3.77 -82.05
CA ASP A 117 -3.94 -3.84 -81.85
C ASP A 117 -3.23 -4.54 -83.04
N GLY A 118 -2.15 -3.93 -83.54
CA GLY A 118 -1.33 -4.47 -84.60
C GLY A 118 -0.79 -3.45 -85.61
N GLN A 119 0.00 -3.96 -86.55
CA GLN A 119 0.56 -3.18 -87.66
C GLN A 119 -0.33 -3.29 -88.90
N PHE A 120 -0.69 -2.14 -89.47
CA PHE A 120 -1.53 -2.01 -90.65
C PHE A 120 -0.79 -1.35 -91.79
N ASP A 121 -0.99 -1.91 -92.97
CA ASP A 121 -0.58 -1.32 -94.24
C ASP A 121 -1.60 -0.26 -94.68
N VAL A 122 -1.12 0.91 -95.11
CA VAL A 122 -1.96 2.00 -95.58
C VAL A 122 -1.65 2.27 -97.04
N THR A 123 -2.58 1.97 -97.94
CA THR A 123 -2.36 2.18 -99.38
C THR A 123 -3.11 3.41 -99.88
N ALA A 124 -2.40 4.48 -100.18
CA ALA A 124 -2.95 5.63 -100.89
C ALA A 124 -2.87 5.42 -102.41
N THR A 125 -3.96 5.62 -103.16
CA THR A 125 -4.00 5.42 -104.62
C THR A 125 -4.70 6.57 -105.34
N ILE A 126 -4.05 7.13 -106.36
CA ILE A 126 -4.65 8.12 -107.26
C ILE A 126 -4.88 7.53 -108.66
N ARG A 127 -6.00 7.89 -109.29
CA ARG A 127 -6.39 7.45 -110.64
C ARG A 127 -6.73 8.65 -111.53
N ASP A 128 -6.34 8.61 -112.80
CA ASP A 128 -6.70 9.65 -113.79
C ASP A 128 -8.09 9.44 -114.40
N ALA A 129 -8.55 10.43 -115.20
CA ALA A 129 -9.82 10.37 -115.91
C ALA A 129 -9.87 9.30 -117.04
N GLN A 130 -8.76 8.63 -117.34
CA GLN A 130 -8.63 7.53 -118.31
C GLN A 130 -8.57 6.15 -117.62
N GLY A 131 -8.49 6.11 -116.28
CA GLY A 131 -8.45 4.90 -115.46
C GLY A 131 -7.04 4.39 -115.10
N ASN A 132 -5.97 5.10 -115.45
CA ASN A 132 -4.61 4.74 -115.04
C ASN A 132 -4.38 5.08 -113.56
N ALA A 133 -3.63 4.27 -112.82
CA ALA A 133 -3.47 4.39 -111.36
C ALA A 133 -2.01 4.44 -110.91
N SER A 134 -1.74 5.22 -109.85
CA SER A 134 -0.48 5.29 -109.12
C SER A 134 -0.77 5.11 -107.62
N SER A 135 -0.06 4.21 -106.95
CA SER A 135 -0.28 3.88 -105.54
C SER A 135 1.00 4.05 -104.75
N ASP A 136 0.87 4.43 -103.49
CA ASP A 136 1.98 4.42 -102.54
C ASP A 136 2.68 3.04 -102.52
N THR A 137 3.98 3.07 -102.22
CA THR A 137 4.87 1.90 -102.29
C THR A 137 5.51 1.54 -100.96
N THR A 138 5.37 2.38 -99.93
CA THR A 138 5.75 1.99 -98.57
C THR A 138 4.76 0.95 -98.05
N SER A 139 5.15 0.25 -96.99
CA SER A 139 4.21 -0.63 -96.28
C SER A 139 4.38 -0.60 -94.77
N GLY A 140 3.29 -0.79 -94.03
CA GLY A 140 3.28 -0.95 -92.57
C GLY A 140 3.45 0.35 -91.79
N GLU A 141 2.89 1.44 -92.31
CA GLU A 141 3.04 2.80 -91.79
C GLU A 141 2.31 3.04 -90.48
N LEU A 142 1.23 2.30 -90.22
CA LEU A 142 0.42 2.47 -89.02
C LEU A 142 0.66 1.31 -88.05
N VAL A 143 1.09 1.62 -86.84
CA VAL A 143 1.10 0.69 -85.72
C VAL A 143 0.13 1.22 -84.68
N VAL A 144 -0.92 0.45 -84.40
CA VAL A 144 -1.83 0.72 -83.29
C VAL A 144 -1.43 -0.21 -82.16
N ASP A 145 -0.99 0.35 -81.05
CA ASP A 145 -0.60 -0.38 -79.85
C ASP A 145 -1.51 0.03 -78.70
N LEU A 146 -2.44 -0.85 -78.34
CA LEU A 146 -3.41 -0.62 -77.26
C LEU A 146 -3.01 -1.32 -75.96
N GLN A 147 -1.83 -1.95 -75.90
CA GLN A 147 -1.41 -2.73 -74.77
C GLN A 147 -0.61 -1.87 -73.79
N ALA A 148 -1.19 -1.62 -72.62
CA ALA A 148 -0.46 -0.93 -71.56
C ALA A 148 0.73 -1.75 -71.04
N PRO A 149 1.86 -1.11 -70.67
CA PRO A 149 2.97 -1.78 -70.02
C PRO A 149 2.54 -2.31 -68.64
N THR A 150 3.29 -3.25 -68.07
CA THR A 150 3.09 -3.64 -66.66
C THR A 150 4.21 -3.09 -65.79
N VAL A 151 3.87 -2.67 -64.57
CA VAL A 151 4.83 -2.21 -63.56
C VAL A 151 4.37 -2.70 -62.19
N THR A 152 5.32 -3.14 -61.35
CA THR A 152 5.08 -3.54 -59.97
C THR A 152 6.21 -3.06 -59.08
N LEU A 153 5.91 -2.79 -57.81
CA LEU A 153 6.92 -2.49 -56.78
C LEU A 153 7.44 -3.78 -56.12
N ASP A 154 8.74 -3.83 -55.86
CA ASP A 154 9.28 -4.81 -54.91
C ASP A 154 8.84 -4.43 -53.48
N ALA A 155 9.03 -5.33 -52.50
CA ALA A 155 8.65 -5.06 -51.11
C ALA A 155 9.39 -3.83 -50.57
N LEU A 156 8.65 -2.90 -49.97
CA LEU A 156 9.20 -1.65 -49.43
C LEU A 156 9.61 -1.86 -47.98
N ALA A 157 10.86 -1.53 -47.66
CA ALA A 157 11.36 -1.45 -46.29
C ALA A 157 11.17 -0.04 -45.72
N ASN A 158 11.14 0.11 -44.41
CA ASN A 158 11.14 1.43 -43.80
C ASN A 158 12.48 2.15 -44.07
N ALA A 159 12.43 3.48 -44.13
CA ALA A 159 13.63 4.30 -44.19
C ALA A 159 14.04 4.70 -42.77
N ASP A 160 15.31 4.51 -42.44
CA ASP A 160 15.92 4.73 -41.13
C ASP A 160 17.19 5.59 -41.26
N GLY A 161 17.84 5.93 -40.13
CA GLY A 161 19.06 6.76 -40.09
C GLY A 161 20.13 6.33 -41.11
N ASN A 162 20.23 5.03 -41.37
CA ASN A 162 21.18 4.44 -42.32
C ASN A 162 20.90 4.74 -43.81
N ASN A 163 19.67 5.10 -44.19
CA ASN A 163 19.29 5.22 -45.60
C ASN A 163 18.39 6.43 -45.96
N THR A 164 18.09 7.32 -45.00
CA THR A 164 17.21 8.49 -45.24
C THR A 164 17.72 9.48 -46.30
N THR A 165 19.03 9.55 -46.55
CA THR A 165 19.62 10.40 -47.61
C THR A 165 19.82 9.67 -48.94
N ALA A 166 19.61 8.34 -48.97
CA ALA A 166 19.86 7.49 -50.14
C ALA A 166 18.95 6.24 -50.14
N TYR A 167 17.63 6.45 -50.24
CA TYR A 167 16.66 5.37 -50.24
C TYR A 167 16.48 4.77 -51.64
N THR A 168 16.70 3.47 -51.79
CA THR A 168 16.65 2.79 -53.10
C THR A 168 15.30 2.13 -53.34
N LEU A 169 14.56 2.62 -54.33
CA LEU A 169 13.31 2.03 -54.82
C LEU A 169 13.61 1.10 -56.00
N SER A 170 12.94 -0.05 -56.07
CA SER A 170 13.06 -0.96 -57.20
C SER A 170 11.77 -1.75 -57.46
N GLY A 171 11.67 -2.32 -58.66
CA GLY A 171 10.50 -3.09 -59.06
C GLY A 171 10.68 -3.81 -60.39
N GLN A 172 9.62 -4.50 -60.82
CA GLN A 172 9.56 -5.18 -62.12
C GLN A 172 8.75 -4.36 -63.11
N CYS A 173 9.09 -4.51 -64.39
CA CYS A 173 8.38 -3.91 -65.51
C CYS A 173 8.46 -4.83 -66.74
N THR A 174 7.50 -4.73 -67.66
CA THR A 174 7.50 -5.51 -68.92
C THR A 174 7.37 -4.61 -70.13
N GLU A 175 7.94 -5.05 -71.27
CA GLU A 175 7.76 -4.48 -72.61
C GLU A 175 8.11 -2.99 -72.65
N ILE A 176 9.37 -2.68 -72.96
CA ILE A 176 9.94 -1.35 -73.25
C ILE A 176 9.04 -0.17 -72.80
N ALA A 177 8.81 -0.07 -71.49
CA ALA A 177 8.31 1.16 -70.90
C ALA A 177 9.46 2.16 -70.98
N ASP A 178 9.40 3.04 -71.97
CA ASP A 178 10.43 4.06 -72.24
C ASP A 178 10.45 5.16 -71.18
N MET A 179 9.55 5.14 -70.21
CA MET A 179 9.61 6.05 -69.06
C MET A 179 8.97 5.45 -67.81
N ILE A 180 9.70 5.50 -66.70
CA ILE A 180 9.19 5.21 -65.36
C ILE A 180 9.28 6.49 -64.53
N GLY A 181 8.12 7.01 -64.14
CA GLY A 181 7.99 8.13 -63.21
C GLY A 181 7.72 7.63 -61.80
N ILE A 182 8.45 8.16 -60.82
CA ILE A 182 8.34 7.84 -59.41
C ILE A 182 8.07 9.14 -58.65
N LEU A 183 7.14 9.09 -57.70
CA LEU A 183 6.83 10.17 -56.77
C LEU A 183 6.70 9.59 -55.36
N ILE A 184 7.41 10.16 -54.40
CA ILE A 184 7.26 9.86 -52.97
C ILE A 184 6.78 11.13 -52.27
N SER A 185 5.72 11.05 -51.47
CA SER A 185 5.14 12.19 -50.76
C SER A 185 4.87 11.93 -49.29
N ASP A 186 5.06 12.97 -48.47
CA ASP A 186 4.62 12.99 -47.07
C ASP A 186 3.15 13.46 -46.92
N GLN A 187 2.61 13.37 -45.72
CA GLN A 187 1.22 13.77 -45.43
C GLN A 187 1.00 15.30 -45.53
N ASP A 188 2.06 16.09 -45.48
CA ASP A 188 2.04 17.55 -45.62
C ASP A 188 2.08 18.01 -47.09
N GLY A 189 2.27 17.09 -48.03
CA GLY A 189 2.33 17.35 -49.46
C GLY A 189 3.71 17.76 -49.98
N ARG A 190 4.79 17.58 -49.20
CA ARG A 190 6.16 17.62 -49.75
C ARG A 190 6.40 16.35 -50.55
N SER A 191 7.18 16.45 -51.62
CA SER A 191 7.45 15.29 -52.46
C SER A 191 8.83 15.34 -53.10
N VAL A 192 9.36 14.14 -53.35
CA VAL A 192 10.54 13.91 -54.19
C VAL A 192 10.12 13.04 -55.36
N SER A 193 10.62 13.35 -56.56
CA SER A 193 10.26 12.64 -57.79
C SER A 193 11.47 12.32 -58.63
N ASP A 194 11.43 11.18 -59.32
CA ASP A 194 12.42 10.80 -60.33
C ASP A 194 11.73 10.22 -61.57
N SER A 195 12.15 10.68 -62.75
CA SER A 195 11.62 10.23 -64.05
C SER A 195 12.72 9.72 -65.00
N THR A 196 13.95 9.62 -64.49
CA THR A 196 15.10 9.09 -65.21
C THR A 196 15.17 7.55 -65.29
N PRO A 197 14.51 6.76 -64.41
CA PRO A 197 14.58 5.32 -64.50
C PRO A 197 13.92 4.80 -65.78
N GLN A 198 14.54 3.77 -66.33
CA GLN A 198 14.11 3.09 -67.55
C GLN A 198 13.95 1.61 -67.22
N CYS A 199 13.02 0.93 -67.88
CA CYS A 199 12.90 -0.50 -67.73
C CYS A 199 14.10 -1.21 -68.36
N GLN A 200 14.93 -1.89 -67.56
CA GLN A 200 16.05 -2.68 -68.02
C GLN A 200 15.55 -4.10 -68.36
N ASP A 201 15.00 -4.28 -69.57
CA ASP A 201 14.53 -5.57 -70.10
C ASP A 201 15.45 -6.05 -71.25
N ASP A 202 15.79 -7.35 -71.26
CA ASP A 202 16.56 -7.99 -72.32
C ASP A 202 15.68 -8.61 -73.42
N GLY A 203 14.36 -8.36 -73.36
CA GLY A 203 13.36 -8.84 -74.31
C GLY A 203 12.70 -10.17 -73.90
N ASN A 204 12.89 -10.60 -72.65
CA ASN A 204 12.31 -11.82 -72.11
C ASN A 204 11.13 -11.57 -71.15
N GLY A 205 10.70 -10.32 -70.97
CA GLY A 205 9.54 -9.96 -70.16
C GLY A 205 9.78 -10.02 -68.65
N ASN A 206 11.03 -9.80 -68.22
CA ASN A 206 11.47 -9.79 -66.82
C ASN A 206 12.24 -8.51 -66.47
N GLY A 207 11.89 -7.41 -67.12
CA GLY A 207 12.56 -6.12 -66.93
C GLY A 207 12.50 -5.62 -65.49
N ARG A 208 13.53 -4.88 -65.10
CA ARG A 208 13.63 -4.26 -63.77
C ARG A 208 13.96 -2.78 -63.85
N PHE A 209 13.50 -2.03 -62.85
CA PHE A 209 13.94 -0.66 -62.63
C PHE A 209 14.46 -0.51 -61.20
N SER A 210 15.37 0.44 -61.01
CA SER A 210 15.84 0.86 -59.70
C SER A 210 16.30 2.31 -59.76
N THR A 211 16.04 3.05 -58.69
CA THR A 211 16.58 4.39 -58.49
C THR A 211 16.78 4.68 -57.01
N THR A 212 17.61 5.66 -56.71
CA THR A 212 17.89 6.12 -55.36
C THR A 212 17.40 7.56 -55.21
N LEU A 213 16.57 7.81 -54.20
CA LEU A 213 16.02 9.13 -53.90
C LEU A 213 16.53 9.63 -52.54
N ASP A 214 16.77 10.93 -52.44
CA ASP A 214 17.09 11.61 -51.20
C ASP A 214 15.80 12.02 -50.47
N LEU A 215 15.57 11.45 -49.29
CA LEU A 215 14.37 11.69 -48.48
C LEU A 215 14.58 12.76 -47.40
N SER A 216 15.75 13.43 -47.36
CA SER A 216 16.09 14.44 -46.34
C SER A 216 15.05 15.56 -46.22
N ASN A 217 14.40 15.93 -47.33
CA ASN A 217 13.41 17.01 -47.37
C ASN A 217 11.96 16.57 -47.05
N LEU A 218 11.72 15.29 -46.76
CA LEU A 218 10.42 14.76 -46.37
C LEU A 218 10.32 14.59 -44.85
N GLN A 219 9.12 14.74 -44.28
CA GLN A 219 8.90 14.51 -42.85
C GLN A 219 8.92 13.02 -42.48
N ASP A 220 9.18 12.75 -41.20
CA ASP A 220 9.07 11.42 -40.62
C ASP A 220 7.59 10.98 -40.51
N GLY A 221 7.38 9.67 -40.47
CA GLY A 221 6.06 9.04 -40.53
C GLY A 221 5.79 8.35 -41.87
N PRO A 222 4.52 8.01 -42.18
CA PRO A 222 4.17 7.22 -43.36
C PRO A 222 4.30 8.04 -44.66
N LEU A 223 5.06 7.51 -45.61
CA LEU A 223 5.28 8.05 -46.95
C LEU A 223 4.54 7.22 -48.00
N ASP A 224 3.85 7.90 -48.90
CA ASP A 224 3.16 7.28 -50.04
C ASP A 224 4.05 7.29 -51.28
N VAL A 225 4.09 6.17 -52.01
CA VAL A 225 4.88 5.96 -53.23
C VAL A 225 3.93 5.73 -54.38
N GLN A 226 4.12 6.46 -55.47
CA GLN A 226 3.43 6.28 -56.73
C GLN A 226 4.45 6.02 -57.84
N VAL A 227 4.24 4.96 -58.63
CA VAL A 227 5.05 4.62 -59.80
C VAL A 227 4.17 4.49 -61.03
N ILE A 228 4.52 5.25 -62.07
CA ILE A 228 3.82 5.29 -63.36
C ILE A 228 4.78 4.80 -64.45
N ALA A 229 4.35 3.85 -65.26
CA ALA A 229 5.07 3.37 -66.44
C ALA A 229 4.31 3.72 -67.72
N MET A 230 5.03 4.22 -68.73
CA MET A 230 4.49 4.62 -70.03
C MET A 230 5.30 4.01 -71.18
N ASP A 231 4.63 3.53 -72.24
CA ASP A 231 5.25 3.05 -73.48
C ASP A 231 5.34 4.14 -74.60
N LEU A 232 5.95 3.82 -75.76
CA LEU A 232 6.08 4.75 -76.89
C LEU A 232 4.77 5.12 -77.58
N ALA A 233 3.74 4.28 -77.47
CA ALA A 233 2.43 4.55 -78.03
C ALA A 233 1.60 5.47 -77.12
N GLY A 234 2.03 5.65 -75.88
CA GLY A 234 1.44 6.49 -74.84
C GLY A 234 0.49 5.73 -73.92
N ASN A 235 0.50 4.39 -73.88
CA ASN A 235 -0.25 3.66 -72.88
C ASN A 235 0.43 3.78 -71.51
N GLU A 236 -0.36 3.91 -70.45
CA GLU A 236 0.11 4.13 -69.08
C GLU A 236 -0.44 3.06 -68.12
N THR A 237 0.38 2.70 -67.12
CA THR A 237 -0.01 1.89 -65.95
C THR A 237 0.56 2.52 -64.68
N GLU A 238 -0.19 2.47 -63.59
CA GLU A 238 0.17 3.02 -62.28
C GLU A 238 0.16 1.93 -61.20
N THR A 239 1.09 2.00 -60.26
CA THR A 239 1.13 1.19 -59.04
C THR A 239 1.54 2.04 -57.84
N ASP A 240 0.94 1.75 -56.69
CA ASP A 240 1.19 2.48 -55.44
C ASP A 240 1.85 1.60 -54.37
N GLY A 241 2.50 2.24 -53.40
CA GLY A 241 3.08 1.61 -52.22
C GLY A 241 3.14 2.58 -51.03
N ARG A 242 3.49 2.07 -49.85
CA ARG A 242 3.68 2.87 -48.63
C ARG A 242 4.78 2.26 -47.76
N PHE A 243 5.58 3.10 -47.14
CA PHE A 243 6.55 2.73 -46.10
C PHE A 243 6.66 3.85 -45.06
N ALA A 244 7.32 3.62 -43.92
CA ALA A 244 7.55 4.67 -42.92
C ALA A 244 8.99 5.19 -43.01
N LYS A 245 9.17 6.50 -42.84
CA LYS A 245 10.47 7.14 -42.57
C LYS A 245 10.58 7.42 -41.07
N ASN A 246 11.64 6.93 -40.44
CA ASN A 246 11.97 7.17 -39.04
C ASN A 246 13.46 7.52 -38.92
N ALA A 247 13.79 8.80 -38.93
CA ALA A 247 15.16 9.26 -38.83
C ALA A 247 15.74 9.16 -37.39
N CYS A 248 14.90 8.96 -36.36
CA CYS A 248 15.28 8.91 -34.95
C CYS A 248 15.49 7.45 -34.43
N GLN A 249 16.23 6.61 -35.15
CA GLN A 249 16.75 5.36 -34.57
C GLN A 249 18.15 5.62 -34.00
N PRO A 250 18.55 4.97 -32.90
CA PRO A 250 19.80 5.25 -32.21
C PRO A 250 20.96 4.73 -33.04
N ASP A 251 21.56 5.60 -33.85
CA ASP A 251 22.99 5.55 -34.08
C ASP A 251 23.59 6.87 -33.58
N ALA A 252 24.82 6.77 -33.07
CA ALA A 252 25.50 7.70 -32.15
C ALA A 252 25.80 9.12 -32.70
N ASN A 253 24.92 9.72 -33.52
CA ASN A 253 25.15 11.02 -34.17
C ASN A 253 23.88 11.82 -34.49
N SER A 254 22.85 11.81 -33.64
CA SER A 254 21.57 12.46 -33.93
C SER A 254 21.17 13.55 -32.92
N SER A 255 21.83 14.72 -32.96
CA SER A 255 21.49 15.94 -32.16
C SER A 255 20.14 16.61 -32.54
N LEU A 256 19.21 15.87 -33.16
CA LEU A 256 17.91 16.34 -33.65
C LEU A 256 16.71 15.69 -32.94
N CYS A 257 16.93 14.65 -32.12
CA CYS A 257 15.90 13.92 -31.35
C CYS A 257 16.34 13.72 -29.88
N ASP A 258 17.06 14.71 -29.36
CA ASP A 258 17.64 14.82 -28.01
C ASP A 258 17.44 16.30 -27.62
N VAL A 259 16.53 16.56 -26.68
CA VAL A 259 15.95 17.87 -26.38
C VAL A 259 16.79 18.69 -25.41
N ASP A 260 17.35 18.06 -24.39
CA ASP A 260 18.29 18.55 -23.37
C ASP A 260 19.73 18.61 -23.88
N ARG A 261 20.10 17.77 -24.85
CA ARG A 261 21.43 17.65 -25.46
C ARG A 261 22.47 16.99 -24.58
N ASP A 262 22.07 15.92 -23.92
CA ASP A 262 22.93 15.10 -23.06
C ASP A 262 23.50 13.87 -23.79
N ASP A 263 23.22 13.72 -25.09
CA ASP A 263 23.59 12.57 -25.90
C ASP A 263 22.78 11.28 -25.61
N VAL A 264 21.74 11.35 -24.77
CA VAL A 264 20.67 10.35 -24.60
C VAL A 264 19.46 10.75 -25.49
N PRO A 265 18.89 9.84 -26.32
CA PRO A 265 17.76 10.22 -27.18
C PRO A 265 16.39 10.24 -26.46
N ASP A 266 15.51 11.21 -26.79
CA ASP A 266 14.12 11.35 -26.27
C ASP A 266 13.30 10.04 -26.24
N GLY A 267 13.50 9.20 -27.26
CA GLY A 267 12.78 7.92 -27.38
C GLY A 267 13.31 6.84 -26.43
N PHE A 268 14.59 6.91 -26.10
CA PHE A 268 15.23 6.04 -25.11
C PHE A 268 14.87 6.49 -23.69
N GLU A 269 14.95 7.78 -23.42
CA GLU A 269 14.57 8.37 -22.13
C GLU A 269 13.13 8.01 -21.77
N ALA A 270 12.20 8.20 -22.71
CA ALA A 270 10.79 7.88 -22.49
C ALA A 270 10.50 6.37 -22.29
N ASP A 271 11.34 5.48 -22.82
CA ASP A 271 11.18 4.03 -22.67
C ASP A 271 11.76 3.53 -21.32
N ASN A 272 12.72 4.26 -20.72
CA ASN A 272 13.38 3.90 -19.45
C ASN A 272 12.97 4.79 -18.26
N GLY A 273 12.16 5.83 -18.47
CA GLY A 273 11.62 6.66 -17.38
C GLY A 273 12.33 8.01 -17.18
N LEU A 274 13.44 8.24 -17.89
CA LEU A 274 14.22 9.48 -17.87
C LEU A 274 13.45 10.68 -18.44
N SER A 275 13.88 11.87 -18.04
CA SER A 275 13.28 13.13 -18.43
C SER A 275 13.84 13.65 -19.76
N THR A 276 13.01 13.57 -20.81
CA THR A 276 13.22 14.17 -22.16
C THR A 276 13.46 15.70 -22.24
N THR A 277 13.69 16.37 -21.13
CA THR A 277 13.94 17.81 -21.05
C THR A 277 15.01 18.20 -20.04
N SER A 278 15.58 17.24 -19.32
CA SER A 278 16.57 17.41 -18.27
C SER A 278 17.70 16.43 -18.55
N ASN A 279 18.93 16.92 -18.57
CA ASN A 279 20.14 16.10 -18.80
C ASN A 279 20.64 15.36 -17.55
N ASP A 280 19.76 15.24 -16.56
CA ASP A 280 19.98 14.94 -15.14
C ASP A 280 18.56 14.78 -14.58
N SER A 281 18.10 13.52 -14.48
CA SER A 281 16.70 13.13 -14.34
C SER A 281 16.23 13.04 -12.90
N ASP A 282 17.06 12.50 -12.00
CA ASP A 282 16.91 12.44 -10.54
C ASP A 282 17.31 13.78 -9.86
N GLY A 283 18.18 14.58 -10.46
CA GLY A 283 18.58 15.89 -9.97
C GLY A 283 19.76 15.86 -8.99
N ASP A 284 20.57 14.82 -9.00
CA ASP A 284 21.71 14.58 -8.10
C ASP A 284 22.97 15.40 -8.51
N GLY A 285 23.06 15.78 -9.79
CA GLY A 285 24.16 16.54 -10.37
C GLY A 285 25.06 15.74 -11.31
N ILE A 286 24.83 14.45 -11.48
CA ILE A 286 25.44 13.59 -12.49
C ILE A 286 24.54 13.58 -13.74
N PRO A 287 25.11 13.65 -14.96
CA PRO A 287 24.28 13.61 -16.17
C PRO A 287 23.85 12.20 -16.52
N ASP A 288 22.57 12.00 -16.90
CA ASP A 288 21.99 10.71 -17.31
C ASP A 288 22.90 9.88 -18.24
N ALA A 289 23.65 10.53 -19.12
CA ALA A 289 24.54 9.88 -20.07
C ALA A 289 25.78 9.19 -19.43
N GLU A 290 26.26 9.70 -18.30
CA GLU A 290 27.41 9.18 -17.55
C GLU A 290 27.00 7.95 -16.74
N GLU A 291 25.93 8.06 -15.95
CA GLU A 291 25.36 6.99 -15.13
C GLU A 291 24.90 5.82 -15.98
N PHE A 292 24.25 6.12 -17.10
CA PHE A 292 23.75 5.11 -18.02
C PHE A 292 24.85 4.21 -18.65
N GLY A 293 26.14 4.62 -18.63
CA GLY A 293 27.27 3.79 -19.08
C GLY A 293 27.39 3.57 -20.59
N GLY A 294 26.60 4.28 -21.40
CA GLY A 294 26.73 4.36 -22.86
C GLY A 294 26.27 3.15 -23.69
N ASP A 295 25.81 2.05 -23.08
CA ASP A 295 25.17 0.93 -23.78
C ASP A 295 23.63 1.03 -23.74
N LEU A 296 23.06 1.67 -24.78
CA LEU A 296 21.60 1.88 -24.91
C LEU A 296 20.76 0.58 -24.98
N SER A 297 21.37 -0.60 -24.83
CA SER A 297 20.66 -1.88 -24.76
C SER A 297 20.74 -2.57 -23.41
N ASN A 298 21.58 -2.07 -22.49
CA ASN A 298 21.70 -2.52 -21.11
C ASN A 298 22.06 -1.31 -20.23
N PRO A 299 21.05 -0.58 -19.72
CA PRO A 299 21.25 0.44 -18.70
C PRO A 299 22.12 -0.09 -17.56
N ARG A 300 22.95 0.77 -16.97
CA ARG A 300 23.62 0.47 -15.70
C ARG A 300 22.59 0.52 -14.56
N ASP A 301 22.83 -0.35 -13.59
CA ASP A 301 22.00 -0.68 -12.42
C ASP A 301 23.05 -1.33 -11.49
N SER A 302 23.73 -0.48 -10.73
CA SER A 302 24.97 -0.79 -9.99
C SER A 302 24.70 -1.70 -8.78
N ASP A 303 23.73 -1.33 -7.96
CA ASP A 303 23.20 -2.09 -6.82
C ASP A 303 22.29 -3.27 -7.21
N GLY A 304 21.71 -3.26 -8.42
CA GLY A 304 20.82 -4.32 -8.91
C GLY A 304 19.41 -4.27 -8.33
N ASP A 305 18.96 -3.16 -7.76
CA ASP A 305 17.63 -3.00 -7.16
C ASP A 305 16.51 -2.92 -8.24
N GLY A 306 16.91 -2.67 -9.49
CA GLY A 306 16.06 -2.59 -10.67
C GLY A 306 15.56 -1.18 -11.01
N VAL A 307 16.00 -0.16 -10.29
CA VAL A 307 16.19 1.21 -10.74
C VAL A 307 17.47 1.23 -11.60
N ILE A 308 17.70 2.30 -12.35
CA ILE A 308 18.93 2.43 -13.16
C ILE A 308 19.67 3.61 -12.56
N ASP A 309 21.00 3.61 -12.55
CA ASP A 309 21.82 4.67 -11.92
C ASP A 309 21.29 6.08 -12.27
N ALA A 310 20.97 6.34 -13.54
CA ALA A 310 20.44 7.63 -14.04
C ALA A 310 19.01 8.02 -13.57
N LEU A 311 18.43 7.24 -12.66
CA LEU A 311 17.17 7.51 -11.95
C LEU A 311 17.30 7.23 -10.45
N ASP A 312 18.45 6.70 -10.04
CA ASP A 312 18.76 6.47 -8.66
C ASP A 312 19.36 7.73 -8.05
N THR A 313 19.24 7.88 -6.75
CA THR A 313 19.90 8.97 -6.02
C THR A 313 21.03 8.46 -5.13
N ASP A 314 21.22 7.15 -5.12
CA ASP A 314 22.14 6.34 -4.31
C ASP A 314 22.39 5.04 -5.13
N SER A 315 23.29 5.12 -6.11
CA SER A 315 23.43 4.13 -7.21
C SER A 315 24.01 2.78 -6.77
N ASP A 316 24.73 2.74 -5.65
CA ASP A 316 25.29 1.55 -5.01
C ASP A 316 24.56 1.16 -3.70
N ASN A 317 23.60 1.98 -3.24
CA ASN A 317 22.79 1.74 -2.04
C ASN A 317 23.61 1.63 -0.75
N ASP A 318 24.73 2.34 -0.66
CA ASP A 318 25.54 2.42 0.55
C ASP A 318 25.00 3.48 1.55
N GLY A 319 23.89 4.15 1.23
CA GLY A 319 23.27 5.15 2.09
C GLY A 319 23.87 6.56 1.97
N ILE A 320 24.89 6.74 1.13
CA ILE A 320 25.43 8.02 0.70
C ILE A 320 24.80 8.36 -0.66
N SER A 321 24.35 9.61 -0.85
CA SER A 321 23.80 9.98 -2.16
C SER A 321 24.91 10.26 -3.17
N ASP A 322 24.69 9.90 -4.43
CA ASP A 322 25.59 10.15 -5.56
C ASP A 322 26.07 11.62 -5.62
N ALA A 323 25.17 12.54 -5.27
CA ALA A 323 25.42 13.97 -5.20
C ALA A 323 26.53 14.36 -4.20
N GLN A 324 26.67 13.61 -3.11
CA GLN A 324 27.66 13.79 -2.04
C GLN A 324 29.02 13.21 -2.45
N GLU A 325 29.04 12.10 -3.17
CA GLU A 325 30.25 11.35 -3.51
C GLU A 325 30.92 11.83 -4.79
N LEU A 326 30.14 12.42 -5.71
CA LEU A 326 30.60 13.00 -6.98
C LEU A 326 31.87 13.88 -6.88
N GLY A 327 32.18 14.44 -5.70
CA GLY A 327 33.39 15.23 -5.46
C GLY A 327 33.40 16.59 -6.17
N GLY A 328 32.28 16.96 -6.80
CA GLY A 328 32.01 18.27 -7.38
C GLY A 328 32.43 18.49 -8.84
N ASP A 329 32.89 17.46 -9.56
CA ASP A 329 33.16 17.51 -11.01
C ASP A 329 32.50 16.34 -11.74
N ALA A 330 31.29 16.54 -12.26
CA ALA A 330 30.56 15.50 -12.98
C ALA A 330 31.23 15.00 -14.28
N ASP A 331 32.17 15.77 -14.85
CA ASP A 331 32.94 15.32 -16.02
C ASP A 331 34.12 14.41 -15.63
N ASN A 332 34.46 14.35 -14.34
CA ASN A 332 35.48 13.50 -13.75
C ASN A 332 35.05 13.17 -12.32
N PRO A 333 34.08 12.26 -12.16
CA PRO A 333 33.66 11.79 -10.85
C PRO A 333 34.86 11.39 -10.00
N ARG A 334 34.71 11.54 -8.68
CA ARG A 334 35.71 11.07 -7.73
C ARG A 334 35.82 9.54 -7.82
N ASP A 335 37.02 9.06 -7.58
CA ASP A 335 37.48 7.67 -7.66
C ASP A 335 38.66 7.67 -6.68
N THR A 336 38.34 7.37 -5.41
CA THR A 336 39.21 7.61 -4.26
C THR A 336 40.37 6.62 -4.22
N ASP A 337 40.10 5.33 -4.40
CA ASP A 337 41.11 4.26 -4.45
C ASP A 337 41.84 4.15 -5.82
N GLY A 338 41.25 4.69 -6.89
CA GLY A 338 41.82 4.69 -8.23
C GLY A 338 41.65 3.38 -9.02
N ASP A 339 40.70 2.52 -8.65
CA ASP A 339 40.45 1.24 -9.31
C ASP A 339 39.70 1.39 -10.66
N GLY A 340 39.06 2.55 -10.86
CA GLY A 340 38.30 2.93 -12.04
C GLY A 340 36.77 2.84 -11.90
N GLN A 341 36.26 2.51 -10.71
CA GLN A 341 34.91 2.76 -10.25
C GLN A 341 34.89 4.11 -9.52
N PRO A 342 33.96 5.00 -9.86
CA PRO A 342 33.74 6.20 -9.08
C PRO A 342 33.06 5.90 -7.75
N ASP A 343 33.36 6.69 -6.71
CA ASP A 343 32.80 6.61 -5.35
C ASP A 343 31.28 6.32 -5.38
N TYR A 344 30.46 7.11 -6.09
CA TYR A 344 28.98 6.91 -6.20
C TYR A 344 28.49 5.57 -6.80
N ARG A 345 29.38 4.64 -7.10
CA ARG A 345 29.07 3.29 -7.58
C ARG A 345 29.99 2.25 -6.95
N ASP A 346 30.62 2.60 -5.85
CA ASP A 346 31.60 1.81 -5.16
C ASP A 346 31.23 1.75 -3.68
N THR A 347 30.87 0.56 -3.21
CA THR A 347 30.38 0.34 -1.84
C THR A 347 31.49 0.44 -0.78
N ASP A 348 32.73 0.64 -1.21
CA ASP A 348 33.97 0.78 -0.41
C ASP A 348 34.92 1.71 -1.19
N SER A 349 34.73 3.02 -1.02
CA SER A 349 35.31 4.09 -1.84
C SER A 349 36.83 4.17 -1.75
N ASP A 350 37.44 3.83 -0.60
CA ASP A 350 38.88 3.85 -0.40
C ASP A 350 39.55 2.48 -0.36
N ASN A 351 38.75 1.41 -0.43
CA ASN A 351 39.16 0.02 -0.58
C ASN A 351 39.95 -0.51 0.62
N ASP A 352 39.60 -0.02 1.80
CA ASP A 352 40.16 -0.47 3.06
C ASP A 352 39.41 -1.69 3.65
N ARG A 353 38.25 -2.04 3.07
CA ARG A 353 37.33 -3.15 3.41
C ARG A 353 36.39 -2.87 4.57
N VAL A 354 36.31 -1.65 5.04
CA VAL A 354 35.17 -1.16 5.78
C VAL A 354 34.23 -0.53 4.73
N PRO A 355 32.99 -1.02 4.58
CA PRO A 355 32.08 -0.44 3.58
C PRO A 355 31.65 0.99 3.93
N ASP A 356 31.41 1.83 2.93
CA ASP A 356 31.03 3.25 3.10
C ASP A 356 29.78 3.43 4.01
N ILE A 357 28.81 2.52 3.90
CA ILE A 357 27.59 2.51 4.73
C ILE A 357 27.89 2.31 6.22
N VAL A 358 28.96 1.58 6.52
CA VAL A 358 29.41 1.23 7.85
C VAL A 358 30.12 2.43 8.49
N GLU A 359 31.01 3.08 7.77
CA GLU A 359 31.72 4.28 8.22
C GLU A 359 30.78 5.50 8.35
N THR A 360 29.65 5.48 7.65
CA THR A 360 28.65 6.56 7.71
C THR A 360 27.48 6.30 8.66
N LEU A 361 27.51 5.25 9.48
CA LEU A 361 26.46 4.98 10.49
C LEU A 361 26.24 6.15 11.46
N ASN A 362 27.30 6.91 11.76
CA ASN A 362 27.24 8.13 12.58
C ASN A 362 27.05 9.43 11.76
N GLY A 363 26.78 9.31 10.47
CA GLY A 363 26.63 10.37 9.48
C GLY A 363 27.90 10.61 8.65
N LEU A 364 27.84 11.57 7.70
CA LEU A 364 29.00 11.97 6.89
C LEU A 364 30.00 12.81 7.70
N ASN A 365 30.71 12.15 8.59
CA ASN A 365 31.68 12.76 9.49
C ASN A 365 33.08 12.82 8.83
N ASP A 366 34.04 13.28 9.63
CA ASP A 366 35.42 13.65 9.31
C ASP A 366 36.05 13.65 10.71
N ALA A 367 36.28 12.45 11.25
CA ALA A 367 36.55 12.17 12.65
C ALA A 367 37.83 12.89 13.12
N ASP A 368 38.89 12.83 12.31
CA ASP A 368 40.16 13.50 12.59
C ASP A 368 40.18 15.02 12.20
N GLY A 369 39.24 15.45 11.36
CA GLY A 369 39.09 16.83 10.89
C GLY A 369 40.11 17.26 9.82
N ASP A 370 40.68 16.35 9.05
CA ASP A 370 41.66 16.62 8.01
C ASP A 370 41.06 17.05 6.66
N LEU A 371 39.73 16.97 6.54
CA LEU A 371 38.89 17.26 5.38
C LEU A 371 38.68 16.09 4.38
N ILE A 372 39.07 14.88 4.74
CA ILE A 372 38.69 13.63 4.12
C ILE A 372 37.60 13.01 5.02
N PRO A 373 36.37 12.86 4.52
CA PRO A 373 35.34 12.14 5.28
C PRO A 373 35.68 10.67 5.45
N ASP A 374 35.25 10.11 6.58
CA ASP A 374 35.58 8.78 7.09
C ASP A 374 35.49 7.70 6.00
N TYR A 375 34.36 7.59 5.28
CA TYR A 375 34.16 6.68 4.12
C TYR A 375 35.15 6.79 2.94
N ARG A 376 36.18 7.62 3.05
CA ARG A 376 37.25 7.82 2.06
C ARG A 376 38.62 7.93 2.71
N ASP A 377 38.71 7.65 4.00
CA ASP A 377 39.93 7.75 4.77
C ASP A 377 40.30 6.41 5.41
N THR A 378 41.35 5.79 4.89
CA THR A 378 41.89 4.49 5.31
C THR A 378 42.45 4.42 6.77
N ASP A 379 42.34 5.52 7.52
CA ASP A 379 42.80 5.76 8.90
C ASP A 379 41.95 6.93 9.46
N SER A 380 40.66 6.70 9.66
CA SER A 380 39.61 7.71 9.83
C SER A 380 39.82 8.64 11.02
N ASP A 381 40.41 8.13 12.10
CA ASP A 381 40.70 8.89 13.32
C ASP A 381 42.16 9.42 13.39
N ASN A 382 43.00 8.98 12.45
CA ASN A 382 44.40 9.37 12.22
C ASN A 382 45.31 9.09 13.41
N ASP A 383 45.04 8.00 14.12
CA ASP A 383 45.87 7.49 15.20
C ASP A 383 47.08 6.68 14.68
N GLY A 384 47.06 6.28 13.40
CA GLY A 384 48.11 5.52 12.73
C GLY A 384 47.87 4.01 12.63
N ILE A 385 46.75 3.50 13.13
CA ILE A 385 46.24 2.16 12.88
C ILE A 385 45.21 2.28 11.73
N PRO A 386 45.31 1.47 10.66
CA PRO A 386 44.30 1.51 9.61
C PRO A 386 42.98 0.86 10.07
N ASP A 387 41.84 1.41 9.64
CA ASP A 387 40.48 0.97 9.98
C ASP A 387 40.26 -0.54 9.75
N ALA A 388 40.80 -1.05 8.65
CA ALA A 388 40.82 -2.48 8.30
C ALA A 388 41.40 -3.39 9.41
N LEU A 389 42.37 -2.88 10.16
CA LEU A 389 43.04 -3.60 11.24
C LEU A 389 42.31 -3.44 12.57
N GLU A 390 41.70 -2.29 12.81
CA GLU A 390 40.89 -2.00 13.99
C GLU A 390 39.64 -2.86 14.02
N ASN A 391 38.92 -2.91 12.90
CA ASN A 391 37.73 -3.74 12.69
C ASN A 391 38.04 -5.26 12.62
N GLY A 392 39.30 -5.67 12.88
CA GLY A 392 39.69 -7.07 13.01
C GLY A 392 39.77 -7.86 11.70
N LEU A 393 39.74 -7.19 10.54
CA LEU A 393 39.69 -7.79 9.19
C LEU A 393 41.08 -8.22 8.70
N SER A 394 41.75 -9.08 9.46
CA SER A 394 43.13 -9.50 9.20
C SER A 394 43.34 -10.40 7.97
N THR A 395 42.28 -10.81 7.25
CA THR A 395 42.40 -11.74 6.10
C THR A 395 41.85 -11.25 4.77
N GLY A 396 40.94 -10.26 4.75
CA GLY A 396 40.42 -9.65 3.52
C GLY A 396 39.88 -10.65 2.50
N ASP A 397 39.08 -11.62 2.95
CA ASP A 397 38.52 -12.64 2.06
C ASP A 397 37.21 -12.08 1.47
N ASP A 398 37.22 -11.67 0.21
CA ASP A 398 36.02 -11.31 -0.58
C ASP A 398 35.85 -12.35 -1.70
N SER A 399 34.86 -13.24 -1.52
CA SER A 399 34.71 -14.45 -2.34
C SER A 399 34.08 -14.21 -3.71
N ASP A 400 33.20 -13.22 -3.85
CA ASP A 400 32.48 -12.93 -5.09
C ASP A 400 32.86 -11.60 -5.76
N GLY A 401 33.67 -10.78 -5.08
CA GLY A 401 34.37 -9.64 -5.64
C GLY A 401 33.49 -8.41 -5.74
N ASP A 402 32.58 -8.22 -4.79
CA ASP A 402 31.62 -7.12 -4.76
C ASP A 402 32.03 -5.95 -3.85
N GLY A 403 33.18 -6.04 -3.18
CA GLY A 403 33.73 -4.97 -2.34
C GLY A 403 33.44 -5.15 -0.84
N ILE A 404 32.51 -6.03 -0.48
CA ILE A 404 32.17 -6.32 0.91
C ILE A 404 32.98 -7.55 1.38
N ASP A 405 33.64 -7.49 2.54
CA ASP A 405 34.35 -8.66 3.07
C ASP A 405 33.35 -9.80 3.41
N ASP A 406 33.75 -11.07 3.19
CA ASP A 406 32.93 -12.26 3.48
C ASP A 406 32.41 -12.29 4.94
N ALA A 407 33.02 -11.52 5.85
CA ALA A 407 32.56 -11.33 7.22
C ALA A 407 31.22 -10.58 7.31
N PHE A 408 30.97 -9.62 6.41
CA PHE A 408 29.77 -8.77 6.38
C PHE A 408 28.83 -9.10 5.22
N ASP A 409 29.33 -9.70 4.13
CA ASP A 409 28.55 -10.02 2.93
C ASP A 409 27.45 -11.06 3.21
N VAL A 410 26.19 -10.66 2.98
CA VAL A 410 25.01 -11.51 3.16
C VAL A 410 25.05 -12.80 2.31
N ASN A 411 25.72 -12.75 1.15
CA ASN A 411 25.88 -13.90 0.26
C ASN A 411 26.89 -14.92 0.83
N ALA A 412 27.87 -14.47 1.60
CA ALA A 412 28.85 -15.28 2.30
C ALA A 412 28.33 -15.80 3.65
N THR A 413 27.71 -14.95 4.46
CA THR A 413 27.21 -15.27 5.81
C THR A 413 25.93 -16.11 5.74
N GLY A 414 25.08 -15.84 4.73
CA GLY A 414 23.78 -16.46 4.51
C GLY A 414 22.68 -15.95 5.45
N GLY A 415 22.85 -14.77 6.05
CA GLY A 415 21.88 -14.11 6.93
C GLY A 415 20.80 -13.34 6.18
N THR A 416 20.33 -12.24 6.78
CA THR A 416 19.18 -11.46 6.28
C THR A 416 19.63 -10.08 5.84
N ASP A 417 19.19 -9.65 4.67
CA ASP A 417 19.46 -8.33 4.12
C ASP A 417 18.10 -7.72 3.74
N SER A 418 17.54 -6.93 4.66
CA SER A 418 16.17 -6.41 4.59
C SER A 418 16.08 -5.05 3.87
N ASN A 419 17.15 -4.27 3.96
CA ASN A 419 17.38 -2.99 3.29
C ASN A 419 17.98 -3.15 1.89
N ASN A 420 18.50 -4.33 1.56
CA ASN A 420 19.05 -4.72 0.26
C ASN A 420 20.37 -3.99 -0.08
N ASP A 421 21.21 -3.76 0.93
CA ASP A 421 22.52 -3.09 0.85
C ASP A 421 23.70 -4.07 0.72
N GLY A 422 23.42 -5.38 0.66
CA GLY A 422 24.45 -6.42 0.53
C GLY A 422 25.12 -6.83 1.85
N ILE A 423 24.82 -6.14 2.96
CA ILE A 423 25.33 -6.45 4.29
C ILE A 423 24.32 -7.30 5.06
N ASP A 424 24.81 -8.24 5.86
CA ASP A 424 23.97 -9.03 6.75
C ASP A 424 23.49 -8.19 7.95
N ASP A 425 22.19 -7.88 8.00
CA ASP A 425 21.50 -7.14 9.07
C ASP A 425 21.79 -7.72 10.47
N ASP A 426 22.00 -9.05 10.55
CA ASP A 426 22.24 -9.76 11.80
C ASP A 426 23.74 -9.66 12.25
N ILE A 427 24.60 -9.02 11.45
CA ILE A 427 26.07 -8.94 11.63
C ILE A 427 26.58 -7.50 11.72
N VAL A 428 25.72 -6.48 11.65
CA VAL A 428 26.12 -5.08 11.96
C VAL A 428 26.37 -4.91 13.47
N ALA A 429 27.41 -5.58 13.96
CA ALA A 429 28.24 -5.10 15.04
C ALA A 429 29.54 -4.69 14.36
N LEU A 430 29.59 -3.41 13.96
CA LEU A 430 30.89 -2.76 13.96
C LEU A 430 31.52 -2.98 15.33
N LEU A 431 32.82 -3.22 15.31
CA LEU A 431 33.55 -3.31 16.54
C LEU A 431 33.54 -1.91 17.18
N ASP A 432 32.72 -1.77 18.21
CA ASP A 432 32.65 -0.66 19.16
C ASP A 432 32.99 -1.31 20.49
N THR A 433 34.28 -1.26 20.82
CA THR A 433 34.86 -2.05 21.90
C THR A 433 34.29 -1.61 23.23
N ASP A 434 34.20 -0.30 23.49
CA ASP A 434 33.71 0.25 24.76
C ASP A 434 32.21 0.56 24.83
N LEU A 435 31.49 0.38 23.71
CA LEU A 435 30.05 0.58 23.58
C LEU A 435 29.61 2.02 23.86
N ASP A 436 30.50 3.00 23.64
CA ASP A 436 30.18 4.41 23.83
C ASP A 436 29.41 5.03 22.64
N GLY A 437 29.28 4.26 21.55
CA GLY A 437 28.61 4.64 20.31
C GLY A 437 29.57 5.20 19.25
N THR A 438 30.86 5.26 19.55
CA THR A 438 31.96 5.51 18.61
C THR A 438 32.61 4.18 18.29
N VAL A 439 32.64 3.81 17.01
CA VAL A 439 33.25 2.54 16.60
C VAL A 439 34.76 2.67 16.63
N ASP A 440 35.49 1.57 16.85
CA ASP A 440 36.94 1.58 17.03
C ASP A 440 37.68 2.32 15.91
N THR A 441 37.22 2.19 14.66
CA THR A 441 37.84 2.87 13.50
C THR A 441 37.73 4.40 13.55
N LEU A 442 36.83 4.92 14.38
CA LEU A 442 36.59 6.35 14.59
C LEU A 442 37.01 6.81 15.99
N ASP A 443 37.53 5.90 16.84
CA ASP A 443 37.93 6.20 18.21
C ASP A 443 39.44 6.08 18.43
N ILE A 444 40.00 7.15 18.97
CA ILE A 444 41.44 7.27 19.28
C ILE A 444 41.83 6.56 20.60
N ASP A 445 40.87 5.95 21.26
CA ASP A 445 40.93 5.33 22.60
C ASP A 445 39.86 4.22 22.70
N SER A 446 39.97 3.17 21.88
CA SER A 446 38.90 2.18 21.60
C SER A 446 38.32 1.48 22.85
N ASP A 447 39.08 1.36 23.95
CA ASP A 447 38.59 0.80 25.22
C ASP A 447 38.31 1.84 26.31
N ASN A 448 38.46 3.13 26.00
CA ASN A 448 38.21 4.25 26.89
C ASN A 448 38.91 4.18 28.27
N ASP A 449 40.05 3.51 28.35
CA ASP A 449 40.90 3.46 29.55
C ASP A 449 41.71 4.78 29.75
N GLY A 450 41.74 5.63 28.71
CA GLY A 450 42.40 6.93 28.66
C GLY A 450 43.82 6.94 28.08
N ILE A 451 44.35 5.81 27.64
CA ILE A 451 45.60 5.60 26.92
C ILE A 451 45.29 5.44 25.42
N PRO A 452 45.65 6.42 24.56
CA PRO A 452 45.26 6.32 23.15
C PRO A 452 45.93 5.13 22.43
N ASP A 453 45.20 4.50 21.51
CA ASP A 453 45.55 3.27 20.80
C ASP A 453 46.95 3.33 20.16
N SER A 454 47.30 4.47 19.56
CA SER A 454 48.63 4.79 19.03
C SER A 454 49.80 4.64 20.01
N VAL A 455 49.55 4.79 21.32
CA VAL A 455 50.52 4.59 22.41
C VAL A 455 50.69 3.11 22.69
N GLU A 456 49.59 2.38 22.76
CA GLU A 456 49.48 0.97 23.14
C GLU A 456 50.07 0.06 22.07
N THR A 457 49.81 0.43 20.82
CA THR A 457 50.39 -0.19 19.63
C THR A 457 51.83 0.24 19.33
N ASN A 458 52.41 1.18 20.11
CA ASN A 458 53.74 1.76 19.95
C ASN A 458 54.00 2.45 18.60
N LEU A 459 53.04 3.22 18.09
CA LEU A 459 53.15 3.92 16.81
C LEU A 459 53.80 5.31 16.93
N LEU A 460 53.87 5.88 18.13
CA LEU A 460 54.44 7.22 18.31
C LEU A 460 55.96 7.32 18.03
N PRO A 461 56.42 8.37 17.30
CA PRO A 461 55.59 9.38 16.62
C PRO A 461 54.98 8.83 15.33
N LEU A 462 53.72 9.20 15.06
CA LEU A 462 52.98 8.86 13.84
C LEU A 462 53.73 9.36 12.60
N LEU A 463 54.41 8.44 11.93
CA LEU A 463 55.13 8.69 10.69
C LEU A 463 54.28 8.19 9.53
N ASP A 464 53.87 9.11 8.67
CA ASP A 464 53.34 8.82 7.34
C ASP A 464 54.21 9.59 6.31
N SER A 465 54.87 8.83 5.42
CA SER A 465 55.84 9.35 4.47
C SER A 465 55.25 9.87 3.17
N ASP A 466 54.08 9.38 2.80
CA ASP A 466 53.40 9.55 1.51
C ASP A 466 52.32 10.61 1.59
N GLY A 467 51.72 10.75 2.77
CA GLY A 467 50.50 11.52 2.97
C GLY A 467 49.25 10.71 2.60
N ASP A 468 49.24 9.40 2.79
CA ASP A 468 48.14 8.49 2.40
C ASP A 468 47.40 7.85 3.59
N GLY A 469 47.46 8.45 4.78
CA GLY A 469 46.74 7.98 5.97
C GLY A 469 47.49 6.87 6.68
N ILE A 470 47.80 5.80 5.98
CA ILE A 470 48.45 4.60 6.51
C ILE A 470 49.83 4.89 7.11
N HIS A 471 50.01 4.56 8.38
CA HIS A 471 51.31 4.71 9.05
C HIS A 471 52.42 3.88 8.37
N ASP A 472 53.65 4.44 8.31
CA ASP A 472 54.89 3.89 7.73
C ASP A 472 55.19 2.42 8.12
N ARG A 473 54.65 1.97 9.27
CA ARG A 473 54.81 0.60 9.79
C ARG A 473 53.96 -0.40 9.00
N PHE A 474 52.79 0.00 8.54
CA PHE A 474 51.81 -0.84 7.84
C PHE A 474 51.85 -0.60 6.33
N ASP A 475 52.21 0.61 5.87
CA ASP A 475 52.25 0.98 4.45
C ASP A 475 53.23 0.13 3.61
N VAL A 476 52.69 -0.53 2.57
CA VAL A 476 53.44 -1.37 1.63
C VAL A 476 54.51 -0.60 0.84
N THR A 477 54.27 0.67 0.57
CA THR A 477 55.19 1.53 -0.19
C THR A 477 56.45 1.85 0.61
N ASN A 478 56.33 1.97 1.95
CA ASN A 478 57.45 2.15 2.86
C ASN A 478 58.12 0.83 3.30
N THR A 479 57.34 -0.19 3.65
CA THR A 479 57.85 -1.51 4.09
C THR A 479 58.51 -2.28 2.93
N GLY A 480 58.02 -2.07 1.71
CA GLY A 480 58.39 -2.82 0.50
C GLY A 480 57.90 -4.26 0.52
N GLY A 481 56.81 -4.51 1.26
CA GLY A 481 56.14 -5.78 1.48
C GLY A 481 55.40 -6.35 0.27
N THR A 482 54.42 -7.21 0.54
CA THR A 482 53.44 -7.64 -0.47
C THR A 482 52.09 -7.12 -0.07
N ASP A 483 51.40 -6.59 -1.06
CA ASP A 483 50.04 -6.10 -0.99
C ASP A 483 49.33 -6.88 -2.12
N SER A 484 48.62 -7.93 -1.74
CA SER A 484 48.04 -8.89 -2.67
C SER A 484 46.61 -8.54 -3.07
N ASN A 485 45.95 -7.80 -2.20
CA ASN A 485 44.56 -7.37 -2.17
C ASN A 485 44.42 -5.87 -2.57
N ASN A 486 45.54 -5.15 -2.68
CA ASN A 486 45.67 -3.79 -3.22
C ASN A 486 45.10 -2.69 -2.32
N ASP A 487 45.11 -2.90 -1.00
CA ASP A 487 44.66 -1.96 0.06
C ASP A 487 45.77 -1.01 0.57
N GLY A 488 46.99 -1.11 0.03
CA GLY A 488 48.12 -0.31 0.51
C GLY A 488 48.76 -0.80 1.82
N ILE A 489 48.19 -1.80 2.50
CA ILE A 489 48.69 -2.40 3.73
C ILE A 489 49.62 -3.59 3.41
N ASP A 490 50.71 -3.75 4.15
CA ASP A 490 51.60 -4.93 4.01
C ASP A 490 50.93 -6.17 4.62
N ASP A 491 50.51 -7.14 3.78
CA ASP A 491 49.93 -8.45 4.13
C ASP A 491 50.67 -9.19 5.28
N ALA A 492 51.94 -8.84 5.52
CA ALA A 492 52.79 -9.47 6.53
C ALA A 492 52.75 -8.80 7.92
N LEU A 493 52.05 -7.67 8.08
CA LEU A 493 52.14 -6.79 9.26
C LEU A 493 50.77 -6.51 9.92
N THR A 494 49.83 -7.46 9.83
CA THR A 494 48.47 -7.40 10.38
C THR A 494 48.34 -7.79 11.86
N THR A 495 49.44 -7.84 12.62
CA THR A 495 49.37 -8.16 14.06
C THR A 495 49.75 -6.94 14.87
N LEU A 496 48.77 -6.39 15.58
CA LEU A 496 48.97 -5.36 16.59
C LEU A 496 49.60 -5.93 17.85
N VAL A 497 49.87 -5.04 18.78
CA VAL A 497 50.50 -5.38 20.03
C VAL A 497 49.47 -6.07 20.93
N ASN A 498 49.87 -7.19 21.52
CA ASN A 498 49.08 -7.96 22.48
C ASN A 498 50.10 -8.53 23.49
N THR A 499 50.03 -8.06 24.73
CA THR A 499 51.10 -8.16 25.75
C THR A 499 51.03 -9.47 26.49
N ASP A 500 49.83 -9.92 26.88
CA ASP A 500 49.61 -11.17 27.60
C ASP A 500 49.47 -12.41 26.68
N GLY A 501 49.19 -12.20 25.40
CA GLY A 501 49.08 -13.23 24.35
C GLY A 501 47.69 -13.86 24.18
N ASP A 502 46.64 -13.21 24.66
CA ASP A 502 45.25 -13.66 24.62
C ASP A 502 44.59 -13.40 23.22
N LEU A 503 43.28 -13.11 23.15
CA LEU A 503 42.58 -12.77 21.91
C LEU A 503 42.28 -11.27 21.76
N VAL A 504 42.42 -10.46 22.81
CA VAL A 504 42.13 -9.03 22.83
C VAL A 504 43.45 -8.25 22.68
N PRO A 505 43.65 -7.45 21.63
CA PRO A 505 44.87 -6.63 21.51
C PRO A 505 44.95 -5.53 22.57
N ASP A 506 46.16 -5.06 22.91
CA ASP A 506 46.41 -4.06 23.96
C ASP A 506 45.59 -2.76 23.86
N TYR A 507 45.05 -2.40 22.67
CA TYR A 507 44.29 -1.15 22.48
C TYR A 507 42.78 -1.33 22.70
N ARG A 508 42.37 -2.54 23.09
CA ARG A 508 40.99 -2.95 23.32
C ARG A 508 40.83 -3.68 24.65
N ASP A 509 41.87 -3.63 25.47
CA ASP A 509 42.09 -4.54 26.59
C ASP A 509 42.26 -3.70 27.85
N LEU A 510 41.30 -3.78 28.77
CA LEU A 510 41.32 -3.00 30.01
C LEU A 510 42.38 -3.50 31.03
N ASP A 511 43.07 -4.62 30.78
CA ASP A 511 44.15 -5.21 31.60
C ASP A 511 45.20 -5.91 30.70
N SER A 512 45.90 -5.11 29.87
CA SER A 512 46.84 -5.56 28.82
C SER A 512 47.90 -6.59 29.23
N ASP A 513 48.33 -6.61 30.50
CA ASP A 513 49.29 -7.60 31.00
C ASP A 513 48.72 -8.64 31.96
N ASN A 514 47.41 -8.59 32.18
CA ASN A 514 46.58 -9.59 32.85
C ASN A 514 47.07 -9.90 34.27
N ASP A 515 47.45 -8.85 34.99
CA ASP A 515 47.89 -8.92 36.38
C ASP A 515 46.71 -8.67 37.36
N GLY A 516 45.55 -8.24 36.86
CA GLY A 516 44.36 -7.94 37.63
C GLY A 516 44.33 -6.51 38.19
N LEU A 517 45.12 -5.59 37.63
CA LEU A 517 45.01 -4.15 37.78
C LEU A 517 44.73 -3.53 36.42
N THR A 518 43.69 -2.72 36.33
CA THR A 518 43.29 -2.10 35.06
C THR A 518 44.30 -1.07 34.55
N ASP A 519 44.42 -0.98 33.22
CA ASP A 519 45.42 -0.19 32.50
C ASP A 519 45.33 1.30 32.86
N VAL A 520 44.11 1.84 32.95
CA VAL A 520 43.82 3.19 33.44
C VAL A 520 44.50 3.48 34.79
N ARG A 521 44.49 2.53 35.74
CA ARG A 521 45.09 2.72 37.08
C ARG A 521 46.60 2.69 37.01
N GLU A 522 47.12 1.80 36.19
CA GLU A 522 48.52 1.51 36.00
C GLU A 522 49.24 2.66 35.30
N ALA A 523 48.63 3.20 34.25
CA ALA A 523 49.07 4.40 33.52
C ALA A 523 49.00 5.68 34.37
N GLY A 524 48.29 5.64 35.50
CA GLY A 524 48.17 6.73 36.46
C GLY A 524 46.96 7.64 36.22
N GLY A 525 45.96 7.14 35.48
CA GLY A 525 44.62 7.68 35.33
C GLY A 525 43.81 7.62 36.62
N ALA A 526 42.58 8.13 36.55
CA ALA A 526 41.62 8.10 37.64
C ALA A 526 40.50 7.15 37.25
N ASP A 527 40.41 6.06 38.00
CA ASP A 527 39.33 5.09 37.94
C ASP A 527 38.86 4.89 39.39
N SER A 528 37.65 5.36 39.68
CA SER A 528 37.02 5.35 41.00
C SER A 528 35.68 4.61 40.89
N ALA A 529 35.16 4.09 42.01
CA ALA A 529 33.87 3.38 42.07
C ALA A 529 32.83 3.89 41.03
N PRO A 530 32.43 3.05 40.05
CA PRO A 530 32.43 1.57 40.08
C PRO A 530 33.78 0.83 39.97
N GLU A 531 34.91 1.47 39.66
CA GLU A 531 36.19 0.76 39.44
C GLU A 531 36.14 -0.19 38.24
N ASP A 532 35.63 0.31 37.11
CA ASP A 532 35.13 -0.41 35.93
C ASP A 532 36.17 -0.58 34.81
N GLY A 533 37.41 -0.13 35.01
CA GLY A 533 38.44 -0.17 33.98
C GLY A 533 38.46 1.04 33.06
N LEU A 534 37.38 1.83 33.05
CA LEU A 534 37.25 3.03 32.23
C LEU A 534 37.77 4.27 32.96
N ILE A 535 38.13 5.32 32.22
CA ILE A 535 38.61 6.57 32.82
C ILE A 535 37.46 7.46 33.34
N ASP A 536 37.52 7.85 34.62
CA ASP A 536 36.51 8.72 35.30
C ASP A 536 36.34 10.13 34.69
N ASP A 537 37.24 10.55 33.78
CA ASP A 537 37.33 11.92 33.29
C ASP A 537 36.94 11.97 31.80
N PRO A 538 35.68 12.36 31.47
CA PRO A 538 35.16 12.43 30.10
C PRO A 538 35.93 13.36 29.15
N ALA A 539 36.89 14.13 29.66
CA ALA A 539 37.80 14.92 28.83
C ALA A 539 39.00 14.11 28.32
N ASN A 540 39.16 12.88 28.81
CA ASN A 540 40.26 11.97 28.55
C ASN A 540 39.81 10.62 27.96
N ASN A 541 38.50 10.35 27.83
CA ASN A 541 37.84 9.26 27.07
C ASN A 541 38.06 9.35 25.54
N GLN A 542 39.24 9.82 25.14
CA GLN A 542 39.70 9.91 23.75
C GLN A 542 41.24 9.97 23.84
N GLY A 543 41.82 9.24 24.80
CA GLY A 543 43.24 9.00 24.90
C GLY A 543 44.09 10.26 25.13
N THR A 544 44.20 10.71 26.39
CA THR A 544 45.08 11.85 26.72
C THR A 544 46.36 11.48 27.49
N LEU A 545 46.52 10.20 27.87
CA LEU A 545 47.65 9.69 28.63
C LEU A 545 48.86 9.30 27.76
N PHE A 546 49.26 10.14 26.79
CA PHE A 546 50.44 9.96 25.91
C PHE A 546 51.82 9.69 26.56
N ASN A 547 51.90 9.73 27.89
CA ASN A 547 53.10 9.36 28.63
C ASN A 547 52.65 8.61 29.88
N PRO A 548 52.24 7.34 29.72
CA PRO A 548 51.79 6.50 30.83
C PRO A 548 52.92 6.33 31.86
N ALA A 549 52.56 5.93 33.07
CA ALA A 549 53.53 5.71 34.12
C ALA A 549 54.54 4.61 33.73
N ASP A 550 55.80 4.84 34.11
CA ASP A 550 56.93 3.91 33.95
C ASP A 550 57.77 4.10 35.21
N ASP A 551 57.48 3.29 36.23
CA ASP A 551 57.92 3.51 37.61
C ASP A 551 59.43 3.24 37.80
N ASP A 552 60.00 2.38 36.97
CA ASP A 552 61.40 1.96 37.06
C ASP A 552 62.32 2.43 35.91
N ALA A 553 61.73 3.04 34.88
CA ALA A 553 62.35 3.66 33.72
C ALA A 553 63.11 2.69 32.80
N ASP A 554 62.56 1.50 32.58
CA ASP A 554 63.11 0.50 31.65
C ASP A 554 62.57 0.60 30.21
N ALA A 555 61.58 1.47 30.01
CA ALA A 555 60.85 1.75 28.77
C ALA A 555 59.73 0.74 28.41
N LEU A 556 59.30 -0.08 29.36
CA LEU A 556 58.00 -0.74 29.35
C LEU A 556 57.07 0.09 30.27
N PRO A 557 55.92 0.59 29.78
CA PRO A 557 54.93 1.22 30.64
C PRO A 557 54.37 0.24 31.68
N ASN A 558 53.84 0.78 32.78
CA ASN A 558 53.34 -0.03 33.89
C ASN A 558 52.23 -1.00 33.47
N TYR A 559 51.21 -0.54 32.73
CA TYR A 559 50.07 -1.33 32.20
C TYR A 559 50.46 -2.49 31.28
N ARG A 560 51.77 -2.67 31.05
CA ARG A 560 52.36 -3.70 30.20
C ARG A 560 53.52 -4.42 30.85
N ASP A 561 53.78 -4.11 32.11
CA ASP A 561 54.89 -4.60 32.90
C ASP A 561 54.43 -5.16 34.24
N ILE A 562 54.14 -6.46 34.23
CA ILE A 562 53.90 -7.32 35.41
C ILE A 562 54.94 -7.17 36.55
N GLU A 563 56.07 -6.50 36.35
CA GLU A 563 57.00 -6.13 37.42
C GLU A 563 57.33 -4.63 37.44
N SER A 564 56.35 -3.72 37.32
CA SER A 564 56.44 -2.24 37.17
C SER A 564 57.47 -1.48 38.06
N SER A 565 57.97 -2.13 39.12
CA SER A 565 58.98 -1.61 40.05
C SER A 565 60.38 -2.24 39.90
N ASN A 566 60.59 -3.15 38.96
CA ASN A 566 61.80 -3.95 38.76
C ASN A 566 62.32 -3.93 37.31
N PRO A 567 63.37 -3.13 37.00
CA PRO A 567 63.78 -2.82 35.62
C PRO A 567 64.60 -3.93 34.94
N ALA A 568 64.46 -5.14 35.46
CA ALA A 568 65.09 -6.36 34.98
C ALA A 568 64.09 -7.32 34.33
N ASN A 569 62.81 -7.20 34.67
CA ASN A 569 61.64 -7.93 34.14
C ASN A 569 62.01 -9.41 33.96
N ASP A 570 62.52 -9.98 35.06
CA ASP A 570 63.15 -11.31 35.12
C ASP A 570 62.45 -12.26 36.10
N GLY A 571 61.26 -11.88 36.59
CA GLY A 571 60.44 -12.61 37.56
C GLY A 571 61.11 -12.70 38.93
N SER A 572 61.89 -11.68 39.31
CA SER A 572 62.63 -11.63 40.58
C SER A 572 62.31 -10.43 41.48
N GLY A 573 61.49 -9.51 40.97
CA GLY A 573 60.83 -8.41 41.64
C GLY A 573 59.50 -8.83 42.30
N PRO A 574 58.81 -7.87 42.93
CA PRO A 574 57.39 -8.03 43.25
C PRO A 574 56.56 -7.84 41.97
N PHE A 575 55.60 -8.73 41.73
CA PHE A 575 54.51 -8.51 40.79
C PHE A 575 53.49 -7.54 41.39
N ASP A 576 52.82 -6.79 40.53
CA ASP A 576 51.77 -5.78 40.80
C ASP A 576 50.41 -6.40 41.12
N VAL A 577 50.20 -7.67 40.75
CA VAL A 577 48.97 -8.47 40.96
C VAL A 577 48.05 -7.97 42.06
N SER A 578 46.92 -7.42 41.63
CA SER A 578 45.73 -7.04 42.38
C SER A 578 45.98 -6.41 43.77
N ASN A 579 45.57 -5.16 43.93
CA ASN A 579 45.61 -4.46 45.21
C ASN A 579 44.52 -4.94 46.22
N ARG A 580 43.68 -5.91 45.83
CA ARG A 580 42.59 -6.48 46.65
C ARG A 580 43.15 -7.46 47.70
N ASP A 581 42.39 -7.68 48.79
CA ASP A 581 42.80 -8.46 49.98
C ASP A 581 43.00 -9.99 49.68
N ASP A 582 42.88 -10.39 48.41
CA ASP A 582 42.76 -11.75 47.89
C ASP A 582 43.63 -12.05 46.66
N ALA A 583 44.62 -11.22 46.29
CA ALA A 583 45.61 -11.51 45.22
C ALA A 583 46.18 -12.95 45.23
N ALA A 584 46.34 -13.55 46.42
CA ALA A 584 46.81 -14.94 46.58
C ALA A 584 45.79 -16.04 46.20
N THR A 585 44.56 -15.68 45.81
CA THR A 585 43.53 -16.59 45.31
C THR A 585 43.33 -16.51 43.80
N VAL A 586 43.71 -15.39 43.17
CA VAL A 586 43.64 -15.17 41.72
C VAL A 586 44.96 -15.55 41.02
N ASP A 587 46.11 -15.35 41.68
CA ASP A 587 47.43 -15.84 41.26
C ASP A 587 47.92 -16.94 42.23
N ALA A 588 47.52 -18.20 41.99
CA ALA A 588 47.85 -19.33 42.87
C ALA A 588 49.25 -19.89 42.62
N ASP A 589 49.82 -19.63 41.45
CA ASP A 589 51.08 -20.16 40.96
C ASP A 589 52.27 -19.19 41.20
N ASN A 590 51.93 -17.92 41.48
CA ASN A 590 52.78 -16.79 41.83
C ASN A 590 53.71 -16.40 40.68
N ASP A 591 53.19 -16.36 39.46
CA ASP A 591 53.90 -15.93 38.26
C ASP A 591 53.59 -14.50 37.82
N GLY A 592 52.68 -13.81 38.51
CA GLY A 592 52.36 -12.42 38.25
C GLY A 592 51.15 -12.21 37.35
N LEU A 593 50.49 -13.29 36.91
CA LEU A 593 49.32 -13.24 36.05
C LEU A 593 48.11 -13.81 36.80
N VAL A 594 46.91 -13.42 36.37
CA VAL A 594 45.67 -14.07 36.82
C VAL A 594 45.61 -15.50 36.25
N ASP A 595 45.37 -16.50 37.11
CA ASP A 595 45.37 -17.93 36.71
C ASP A 595 44.15 -18.31 35.82
N ASP A 596 43.05 -17.56 35.94
CA ASP A 596 41.81 -17.77 35.19
C ASP A 596 41.79 -16.81 34.01
N THR A 597 41.95 -17.34 32.79
CA THR A 597 41.91 -16.55 31.55
C THR A 597 40.52 -16.64 30.90
N ALA A 598 39.49 -16.86 31.71
CA ALA A 598 38.12 -16.84 31.25
C ALA A 598 37.68 -15.39 31.29
N ASP A 599 37.25 -14.89 30.15
CA ASP A 599 36.77 -13.55 29.90
C ASP A 599 35.57 -13.77 28.95
N ARG A 600 34.39 -13.30 29.36
CA ARG A 600 33.11 -13.74 28.77
C ARG A 600 32.49 -12.70 27.87
N ASP A 601 32.58 -11.45 28.29
CA ASP A 601 32.28 -10.21 27.57
C ASP A 601 33.39 -9.82 26.63
N GLY A 602 34.64 -10.21 26.88
CA GLY A 602 35.77 -9.91 26.01
C GLY A 602 36.36 -8.54 26.26
N ASP A 603 36.28 -8.02 27.50
CA ASP A 603 36.74 -6.69 27.87
C ASP A 603 38.20 -6.63 28.34
N GLY A 604 38.90 -7.76 28.27
CA GLY A 604 40.28 -7.89 28.71
C GLY A 604 40.43 -8.17 30.22
N ILE A 605 39.36 -8.02 31.00
CA ILE A 605 39.37 -8.28 32.44
C ILE A 605 38.87 -9.71 32.72
N ALA A 606 39.73 -10.54 33.29
CA ALA A 606 39.33 -11.91 33.60
C ALA A 606 38.12 -12.01 34.57
N ASP A 607 37.13 -12.89 34.29
CA ASP A 607 35.90 -13.23 35.05
C ASP A 607 36.09 -13.30 36.60
N ILE A 608 37.29 -13.63 37.06
CA ILE A 608 37.62 -13.82 38.49
C ILE A 608 37.96 -12.51 39.22
N VAL A 609 38.40 -11.50 38.47
CA VAL A 609 38.70 -10.14 38.92
C VAL A 609 37.66 -9.13 38.42
N ASP A 610 37.03 -9.43 37.28
CA ASP A 610 35.88 -8.72 36.72
C ASP A 610 34.64 -8.86 37.62
N GLU A 611 33.92 -7.75 37.79
CA GLU A 611 32.68 -7.67 38.55
C GLU A 611 31.42 -7.82 37.66
N SER A 612 31.57 -7.94 36.34
CA SER A 612 30.53 -7.79 35.32
C SER A 612 30.67 -8.70 34.08
N ASP A 613 30.58 -10.03 34.23
CA ASP A 613 30.83 -11.05 33.16
C ASP A 613 29.96 -10.99 31.85
N PHE A 614 29.29 -9.89 31.54
CA PHE A 614 28.38 -9.72 30.40
C PHE A 614 28.40 -8.32 29.75
N GLY A 615 29.33 -7.42 30.10
CA GLY A 615 29.43 -6.08 29.49
C GLY A 615 30.89 -5.62 29.37
N PHE A 616 31.18 -4.70 28.45
CA PHE A 616 32.51 -4.10 28.36
C PHE A 616 32.73 -3.13 29.53
N GLY A 617 33.72 -3.41 30.38
CA GLY A 617 33.77 -2.82 31.71
C GLY A 617 32.54 -3.18 32.55
N SER A 618 32.19 -2.36 33.54
CA SER A 618 30.92 -2.53 34.27
C SER A 618 30.04 -1.30 34.06
N LEU A 619 28.82 -1.45 33.48
CA LEU A 619 27.53 -0.87 33.95
C LEU A 619 26.40 -0.85 32.87
N GLU A 620 25.28 -1.55 33.13
CA GLU A 620 23.91 -1.11 32.75
C GLU A 620 23.15 -0.71 34.04
N ASP A 621 22.43 0.43 34.04
CA ASP A 621 21.61 0.99 35.14
C ASP A 621 20.41 1.72 34.49
N TYR A 622 19.31 0.99 34.26
CA TYR A 622 18.21 1.40 33.37
C TYR A 622 17.28 2.46 34.00
N ASP A 623 17.01 2.37 35.30
CA ASP A 623 16.16 3.33 36.03
C ASP A 623 16.94 4.55 36.60
N LEU A 624 18.27 4.53 36.51
CA LEU A 624 19.21 5.56 36.95
C LEU A 624 19.16 5.82 38.47
N ASP A 625 18.84 4.81 39.27
CA ASP A 625 18.82 4.91 40.73
C ASP A 625 20.24 4.82 41.35
N GLY A 626 21.22 4.39 40.56
CA GLY A 626 22.62 4.22 40.94
C GLY A 626 22.99 2.82 41.42
N ILE A 627 22.14 1.82 41.17
CA ILE A 627 22.37 0.38 41.30
C ILE A 627 22.29 -0.21 39.88
N ASN A 628 23.20 -1.10 39.52
CA ASN A 628 23.26 -1.63 38.16
C ASN A 628 22.31 -2.81 37.98
N ASN A 629 21.75 -3.02 36.78
CA ASN A 629 20.72 -4.03 36.49
C ASN A 629 21.08 -5.44 37.01
N ARG A 630 22.37 -5.82 37.04
CA ARG A 630 22.81 -7.12 37.61
C ARG A 630 22.61 -7.22 39.14
N ALA A 631 22.80 -6.12 39.87
CA ALA A 631 22.68 -6.05 41.33
C ALA A 631 21.39 -5.38 41.80
N ASP A 632 20.69 -4.73 40.89
CA ASP A 632 19.32 -4.30 41.02
C ASP A 632 18.41 -5.55 41.09
N LEU A 633 17.27 -5.40 41.72
CA LEU A 633 16.26 -6.45 41.83
C LEU A 633 14.94 -6.03 41.16
N ASP A 634 14.89 -4.85 40.54
CA ASP A 634 13.75 -4.15 39.92
C ASP A 634 14.31 -3.13 38.90
N ASP A 635 14.86 -3.64 37.79
CA ASP A 635 15.72 -2.88 36.86
C ASP A 635 15.06 -1.62 36.25
N ASP A 636 13.73 -1.57 36.15
CA ASP A 636 12.96 -0.43 35.62
C ASP A 636 12.15 0.35 36.65
N ASN A 637 12.15 -0.09 37.92
CA ASN A 637 11.50 0.56 39.06
C ASN A 637 9.98 0.74 38.92
N ASP A 638 9.34 -0.16 38.18
CA ASP A 638 7.90 -0.26 38.13
C ASP A 638 7.34 -0.90 39.42
N GLY A 639 8.19 -1.57 40.21
CA GLY A 639 7.86 -2.20 41.47
C GLY A 639 7.68 -3.70 41.42
N ILE A 640 7.83 -4.33 40.26
CA ILE A 640 7.85 -5.77 40.06
C ILE A 640 9.33 -6.20 40.07
N PRO A 641 9.74 -7.14 40.94
CA PRO A 641 11.15 -7.51 40.99
C PRO A 641 11.51 -8.45 39.84
N ASP A 642 12.65 -8.31 39.14
CA ASP A 642 13.00 -9.03 37.88
C ASP A 642 12.80 -10.55 37.94
N VAL A 643 12.95 -11.16 39.11
CA VAL A 643 12.69 -12.60 39.33
C VAL A 643 11.23 -12.99 39.06
N ALA A 644 10.32 -12.04 39.12
CA ALA A 644 8.90 -12.16 38.85
C ALA A 644 8.60 -11.94 37.37
N GLU A 645 9.26 -11.02 36.66
CA GLU A 645 9.17 -10.87 35.20
C GLU A 645 9.86 -11.98 34.42
N GLY A 646 10.96 -12.53 34.94
CA GLY A 646 11.69 -13.61 34.24
C GLY A 646 13.19 -13.41 34.11
N SER A 647 13.78 -12.47 34.85
CA SER A 647 15.22 -12.19 34.95
C SER A 647 15.86 -11.84 33.60
N GLY A 648 15.25 -10.92 32.85
CA GLY A 648 15.81 -10.33 31.61
C GLY A 648 15.80 -11.24 30.37
N LEU A 649 15.06 -12.36 30.37
CA LEU A 649 15.00 -13.31 29.23
C LEU A 649 13.60 -13.46 28.61
N ILE A 650 12.59 -12.88 29.25
CA ILE A 650 11.21 -12.90 28.78
C ILE A 650 10.97 -11.53 28.16
N ASP A 651 10.38 -11.54 26.97
CA ASP A 651 9.93 -10.40 26.18
C ASP A 651 8.54 -10.84 25.69
N THR A 652 7.51 -10.35 26.37
CA THR A 652 6.14 -10.85 26.28
C THR A 652 5.41 -10.29 25.05
N ASP A 653 5.61 -9.02 24.71
CA ASP A 653 4.98 -8.37 23.57
C ASP A 653 5.81 -8.49 22.27
N GLY A 654 7.11 -8.78 22.37
CA GLY A 654 8.03 -8.96 21.24
C GLY A 654 8.57 -7.65 20.67
N ASP A 655 8.62 -6.57 21.46
CA ASP A 655 9.17 -5.27 21.04
C ASP A 655 10.70 -5.14 21.19
N ASN A 656 11.35 -6.19 21.69
CA ASN A 656 12.77 -6.33 22.02
C ASN A 656 13.23 -5.62 23.30
N LEU A 657 12.31 -5.19 24.16
CA LEU A 657 12.58 -4.81 25.53
C LEU A 657 12.21 -6.00 26.44
N PRO A 658 13.16 -6.60 27.18
CA PRO A 658 12.81 -7.65 28.13
C PRO A 658 11.84 -7.11 29.18
N ASP A 659 10.90 -7.95 29.65
CA ASP A 659 9.87 -7.58 30.63
C ASP A 659 10.44 -6.89 31.88
N SER A 660 11.65 -7.26 32.34
CA SER A 660 12.27 -6.59 33.51
C SER A 660 12.78 -5.17 33.22
N LEU A 661 12.77 -4.74 31.96
CA LEU A 661 13.13 -3.41 31.48
C LEU A 661 11.93 -2.70 30.84
N ASP A 662 10.77 -3.35 30.77
CA ASP A 662 9.58 -2.86 30.07
C ASP A 662 8.44 -2.53 31.05
N PRO A 663 8.10 -1.25 31.22
CA PRO A 663 7.01 -0.84 32.11
C PRO A 663 5.57 -1.20 31.66
N ASP A 664 5.40 -1.86 30.50
CA ASP A 664 4.12 -2.30 29.89
C ASP A 664 4.33 -3.62 29.10
N SER A 665 4.72 -4.70 29.80
CA SER A 665 5.30 -5.94 29.26
C SER A 665 4.46 -6.67 28.20
N ASP A 666 3.13 -6.55 28.22
CA ASP A 666 2.25 -7.15 27.21
C ASP A 666 1.68 -6.13 26.21
N ASN A 667 1.98 -4.84 26.43
CA ASN A 667 1.66 -3.70 25.58
C ASN A 667 0.16 -3.57 25.28
N ASP A 668 -0.66 -3.91 26.26
CA ASP A 668 -2.11 -3.71 26.23
C ASP A 668 -2.49 -2.24 26.55
N GLY A 669 -1.53 -1.44 27.02
CA GLY A 669 -1.69 -0.03 27.36
C GLY A 669 -2.05 0.25 28.82
N ILE A 670 -2.00 -0.76 29.69
CA ILE A 670 -2.09 -0.69 31.14
C ILE A 670 -0.70 -1.05 31.71
N SER A 671 -0.01 -0.10 32.33
CA SER A 671 1.34 -0.37 32.87
C SER A 671 1.38 -1.46 33.95
N ASP A 672 2.45 -2.23 33.97
CA ASP A 672 2.76 -3.34 34.87
C ASP A 672 2.55 -3.01 36.36
N VAL A 673 3.03 -1.84 36.81
CA VAL A 673 2.80 -1.30 38.17
C VAL A 673 1.31 -1.24 38.58
N LEU A 674 0.38 -1.00 37.64
CA LEU A 674 -1.06 -0.98 37.90
C LEU A 674 -1.63 -2.40 38.01
N GLU A 675 -1.14 -3.31 37.17
CA GLU A 675 -1.60 -4.68 37.04
C GLU A 675 -1.16 -5.54 38.20
N ALA A 676 0.08 -5.34 38.66
CA ALA A 676 0.61 -5.83 39.92
C ALA A 676 -0.13 -5.29 41.17
N ASN A 677 -1.11 -4.38 41.02
CA ASN A 677 -1.83 -3.70 42.10
C ASN A 677 -0.90 -2.86 43.00
N GLN A 678 0.19 -2.39 42.40
CA GLN A 678 1.19 -1.53 43.01
C GLN A 678 0.90 -0.04 42.74
N GLY A 679 -0.07 0.30 41.89
CA GLY A 679 -0.56 1.68 41.59
C GLY A 679 -1.02 2.55 42.77
N ARG A 680 -0.88 2.08 44.01
CA ARG A 680 -0.95 2.91 45.22
C ARG A 680 0.38 3.61 45.53
N LEU A 681 1.46 3.11 44.94
CA LEU A 681 2.83 3.58 45.00
C LEU A 681 3.11 4.52 43.83
N ASP A 682 2.56 4.28 42.63
CA ASP A 682 2.50 5.28 41.55
C ASP A 682 1.26 6.20 41.69
N SER A 683 1.40 7.38 42.30
CA SER A 683 0.28 8.32 42.52
C SER A 683 0.07 9.34 41.41
N ASP A 684 1.03 9.55 40.51
CA ASP A 684 0.89 10.47 39.38
C ASP A 684 0.76 9.77 38.02
N SER A 685 0.71 8.45 38.04
CA SER A 685 0.44 7.53 36.94
C SER A 685 1.42 7.77 35.81
N ASP A 686 2.70 7.74 36.17
CA ASP A 686 3.84 7.92 35.26
C ASP A 686 4.65 6.64 35.02
N THR A 687 4.08 5.49 35.40
CA THR A 687 4.59 4.10 35.26
C THR A 687 5.63 3.68 36.29
N TYR A 688 6.12 4.60 37.12
CA TYR A 688 7.16 4.32 38.11
C TYR A 688 6.64 4.47 39.54
N ILE A 689 7.31 3.83 40.51
CA ILE A 689 6.98 4.01 41.92
C ILE A 689 7.30 5.45 42.41
N ASP A 690 6.30 6.15 42.99
CA ASP A 690 6.55 7.43 43.65
C ASP A 690 7.33 7.24 44.96
N LEU A 691 8.31 8.13 45.18
CA LEU A 691 9.05 8.24 46.44
C LEU A 691 9.78 6.94 46.82
N PHE A 692 10.40 6.30 45.83
CA PHE A 692 11.28 5.14 45.98
C PHE A 692 12.16 5.23 47.24
N LEU A 693 11.99 4.24 48.11
CA LEU A 693 12.66 4.12 49.38
C LEU A 693 13.36 2.77 49.46
N ASP A 694 14.62 2.76 49.04
CA ASP A 694 15.49 1.61 49.23
C ASP A 694 16.49 1.87 50.38
N ALA A 695 16.28 1.21 51.52
CA ALA A 695 17.15 1.37 52.68
C ALA A 695 18.30 0.35 52.74
N ASP A 696 18.21 -0.76 52.01
CA ASP A 696 19.22 -1.81 51.90
C ASP A 696 20.07 -1.77 50.64
N LEU A 697 19.76 -0.87 49.69
CA LEU A 697 20.52 -0.61 48.45
C LEU A 697 20.59 -1.87 47.58
N ASN A 698 19.43 -2.42 47.26
CA ASN A 698 19.25 -3.59 46.40
C ASN A 698 18.25 -3.35 45.27
N GLY A 699 17.93 -2.10 44.95
CA GLY A 699 17.16 -1.72 43.76
C GLY A 699 15.65 -1.95 43.84
N LEU A 700 15.19 -2.76 44.79
CA LEU A 700 13.76 -2.95 45.08
C LEU A 700 13.27 -2.02 46.22
N ASP A 701 12.15 -1.32 46.01
CA ASP A 701 11.52 -0.46 47.03
C ASP A 701 11.20 -1.24 48.33
N ASP A 702 11.51 -0.67 49.51
CA ASP A 702 11.23 -1.25 50.84
C ASP A 702 9.74 -1.57 51.08
N GLY A 703 8.86 -0.95 50.30
CA GLY A 703 7.41 -1.16 50.29
C GLY A 703 7.00 -2.45 49.58
N VAL A 704 7.83 -2.95 48.66
CA VAL A 704 7.67 -4.19 47.92
C VAL A 704 8.30 -5.35 48.68
N ALA A 705 7.73 -6.54 48.55
CA ALA A 705 8.22 -7.73 49.23
C ALA A 705 9.15 -8.54 48.32
N VAL A 706 10.30 -8.96 48.83
CA VAL A 706 11.24 -9.90 48.16
C VAL A 706 10.62 -11.27 47.81
N ASP A 707 9.42 -11.58 48.31
CA ASP A 707 8.60 -12.74 47.93
C ASP A 707 7.31 -12.33 47.22
N PHE A 708 7.42 -11.33 46.33
CA PHE A 708 6.37 -10.87 45.46
C PHE A 708 5.77 -12.06 44.69
N LEU A 709 4.45 -12.09 44.65
CA LEU A 709 3.70 -13.03 43.85
C LEU A 709 2.85 -12.17 42.92
N PRO A 710 3.15 -12.18 41.61
CA PRO A 710 2.31 -11.53 40.64
C PRO A 710 0.85 -11.94 40.77
N ILE A 711 -0.02 -11.02 40.39
CA ILE A 711 -1.44 -11.33 40.27
C ILE A 711 -1.60 -12.18 39.00
N ASP A 712 -2.43 -13.20 39.12
CA ASP A 712 -2.80 -14.16 38.08
C ASP A 712 -4.30 -14.38 38.29
N SER A 713 -5.09 -13.54 37.62
CA SER A 713 -6.50 -13.31 37.89
C SER A 713 -7.36 -14.51 37.49
N ASP A 714 -7.03 -15.17 36.38
CA ASP A 714 -7.72 -16.38 35.89
C ASP A 714 -7.10 -17.71 36.40
N SER A 715 -5.91 -17.66 37.00
CA SER A 715 -5.13 -18.80 37.51
C SER A 715 -4.63 -19.77 36.44
N ASP A 716 -4.36 -19.31 35.22
CA ASP A 716 -3.80 -20.13 34.14
C ASP A 716 -2.26 -20.27 34.19
N GLY A 717 -1.62 -19.37 34.94
CA GLY A 717 -0.19 -19.35 35.22
C GLY A 717 0.62 -18.33 34.41
N VAL A 718 -0.03 -17.48 33.62
CA VAL A 718 0.50 -16.18 33.16
C VAL A 718 0.11 -15.12 34.20
N ALA A 719 0.97 -14.15 34.44
CA ALA A 719 0.65 -13.05 35.35
C ALA A 719 -0.14 -11.97 34.59
N ASP A 720 -0.97 -11.20 35.29
CA ASP A 720 -1.83 -10.17 34.67
C ASP A 720 -1.00 -9.20 33.79
N PHE A 721 0.18 -8.75 34.25
CA PHE A 721 1.06 -7.86 33.48
C PHE A 721 1.72 -8.48 32.23
N GLN A 722 1.48 -9.77 32.00
CA GLN A 722 1.99 -10.52 30.85
C GLN A 722 0.82 -11.13 30.03
N ASP A 723 -0.42 -10.75 30.32
CA ASP A 723 -1.62 -11.39 29.81
C ASP A 723 -2.65 -10.39 29.28
N LEU A 724 -2.74 -10.30 27.95
CA LEU A 724 -3.69 -9.46 27.21
C LEU A 724 -5.19 -9.67 27.56
N ASP A 725 -5.55 -10.71 28.32
CA ASP A 725 -6.91 -11.06 28.75
C ASP A 725 -6.84 -11.67 30.18
N SER A 726 -6.48 -10.84 31.17
CA SER A 726 -6.14 -11.22 32.55
C SER A 726 -7.17 -12.12 33.26
N ASP A 727 -8.45 -11.98 32.92
CA ASP A 727 -9.53 -12.81 33.48
C ASP A 727 -10.04 -13.93 32.55
N ASN A 728 -9.50 -13.95 31.33
CA ASN A 728 -9.64 -14.94 30.27
C ASN A 728 -11.09 -15.21 29.90
N ASP A 729 -11.86 -14.13 29.83
CA ASP A 729 -13.25 -14.15 29.46
C ASP A 729 -13.45 -13.98 27.94
N GLY A 730 -12.41 -13.54 27.23
CA GLY A 730 -12.39 -13.37 25.78
C GLY A 730 -12.59 -11.94 25.32
N ILE A 731 -12.49 -10.97 26.22
CA ILE A 731 -12.38 -9.53 25.94
C ILE A 731 -11.00 -9.10 26.45
N VAL A 732 -10.18 -8.54 25.56
CA VAL A 732 -8.83 -8.09 25.94
C VAL A 732 -8.85 -6.90 26.89
N ASP A 733 -7.83 -6.82 27.74
CA ASP A 733 -7.71 -5.88 28.85
C ASP A 733 -7.73 -4.41 28.40
N LEU A 734 -7.07 -4.10 27.27
CA LEU A 734 -7.19 -2.83 26.54
C LEU A 734 -8.65 -2.38 26.29
N VAL A 735 -9.55 -3.32 25.96
CA VAL A 735 -10.98 -3.03 25.73
C VAL A 735 -11.73 -2.82 27.04
N GLU A 736 -11.30 -3.53 28.07
CA GLU A 736 -11.89 -3.58 29.40
C GLU A 736 -11.64 -2.27 30.15
N ALA A 737 -10.39 -1.77 30.07
CA ALA A 737 -9.92 -0.52 30.67
C ALA A 737 -10.39 0.76 29.94
N ALA A 738 -11.11 0.63 28.82
CA ALA A 738 -11.52 1.77 27.99
C ALA A 738 -12.58 2.68 28.66
N ASP A 739 -12.23 3.95 28.91
CA ASP A 739 -13.21 4.95 29.37
C ASP A 739 -14.24 5.32 28.28
N LYS A 740 -15.41 5.82 28.71
CA LYS A 740 -16.52 6.22 27.84
C LYS A 740 -16.10 7.26 26.81
N GLY A 741 -15.93 6.81 25.56
CA GLY A 741 -15.64 7.65 24.40
C GLY A 741 -14.29 7.42 23.74
N VAL A 742 -13.53 6.41 24.16
CA VAL A 742 -12.36 5.91 23.44
C VAL A 742 -12.82 5.05 22.25
N ASP A 743 -12.29 5.33 21.05
CA ASP A 743 -12.49 4.51 19.85
C ASP A 743 -11.31 3.54 19.76
N ILE A 744 -11.48 2.35 20.32
CA ILE A 744 -10.41 1.33 20.47
C ILE A 744 -9.76 1.01 19.11
N ARG A 745 -10.52 1.07 18.01
CA ARG A 745 -10.04 0.90 16.62
C ARG A 745 -9.02 1.94 16.13
N GLN A 746 -8.74 2.99 16.91
CA GLN A 746 -7.71 3.99 16.62
C GLN A 746 -6.43 3.76 17.41
N VAL A 747 -6.46 2.83 18.37
CA VAL A 747 -5.35 2.51 19.26
C VAL A 747 -4.88 1.08 18.96
N ASP A 748 -5.81 0.16 18.72
CA ASP A 748 -5.60 -1.17 18.17
C ASP A 748 -6.37 -1.28 16.83
N SER A 749 -5.67 -1.04 15.73
CA SER A 749 -6.25 -1.05 14.37
C SER A 749 -6.30 -2.45 13.77
N ASN A 750 -5.42 -3.35 14.21
CA ASN A 750 -5.25 -4.69 13.67
C ASN A 750 -6.14 -5.72 14.42
N GLY A 751 -6.62 -5.37 15.62
CA GLY A 751 -7.51 -6.13 16.48
C GLY A 751 -6.82 -7.27 17.22
N ASP A 752 -5.53 -7.16 17.52
CA ASP A 752 -4.76 -8.21 18.21
C ASP A 752 -4.69 -8.07 19.73
N GLY A 753 -5.14 -6.94 20.28
CA GLY A 753 -5.15 -6.66 21.72
C GLY A 753 -4.02 -5.76 22.20
N MET A 754 -2.97 -5.59 21.38
CA MET A 754 -1.83 -4.70 21.69
C MET A 754 -2.06 -3.30 21.10
N VAL A 755 -1.42 -2.28 21.69
CA VAL A 755 -1.52 -0.91 21.16
C VAL A 755 -0.57 -0.68 19.98
N ASP A 756 -1.08 -0.20 18.84
CA ASP A 756 -0.27 0.03 17.62
C ASP A 756 0.73 1.21 17.74
N LEU A 757 0.68 2.02 18.82
CA LEU A 757 1.43 3.27 18.94
C LEU A 757 2.58 3.13 19.94
N LEU A 758 3.70 2.60 19.46
CA LEU A 758 4.99 2.52 20.16
C LEU A 758 5.42 3.89 20.71
N GLY A 759 5.66 3.95 22.01
CA GLY A 759 6.52 4.93 22.65
C GLY A 759 7.47 4.18 23.57
N ILE A 760 8.76 4.45 23.44
CA ILE A 760 9.94 3.78 24.07
C ILE A 760 9.95 3.87 25.62
N ASN A 761 8.82 4.15 26.27
CA ASN A 761 8.70 4.32 27.72
C ASN A 761 7.25 4.08 28.23
N GLY A 762 6.43 3.25 27.56
CA GLY A 762 5.00 3.07 27.92
C GLY A 762 4.14 4.36 27.86
N ASN A 763 4.71 5.51 27.48
CA ASN A 763 4.04 6.80 27.57
C ASN A 763 3.19 7.06 26.33
N THR A 764 2.14 6.27 26.18
CA THR A 764 1.03 6.72 25.35
C THR A 764 0.51 8.02 25.98
N SER A 765 0.40 9.08 25.18
CA SER A 765 -0.17 10.37 25.62
C SER A 765 -1.66 10.28 26.04
N ARG A 766 -2.19 9.06 26.20
CA ARG A 766 -3.54 8.72 26.61
C ARG A 766 -3.47 7.72 27.75
N ARG A 767 -3.41 8.27 28.97
CA ARG A 767 -3.57 7.52 30.21
C ARG A 767 -4.86 6.69 30.19
N TRP A 768 -4.70 5.39 30.31
CA TRP A 768 -5.76 4.48 30.72
C TRP A 768 -5.74 4.49 32.24
N SER A 769 -6.88 4.79 32.86
CA SER A 769 -7.03 4.66 34.30
C SER A 769 -7.95 3.48 34.49
N PRO A 770 -7.48 2.41 35.16
CA PRO A 770 -8.33 1.27 35.46
C PRO A 770 -9.69 1.69 36.01
N ILE A 771 -10.72 1.07 35.46
CA ILE A 771 -12.12 1.31 35.79
C ILE A 771 -12.56 0.16 36.68
N ASP A 772 -13.16 0.48 37.82
CA ASP A 772 -13.87 -0.46 38.70
C ASP A 772 -15.34 -0.05 38.65
N PHE A 773 -16.11 -0.69 37.76
CA PHE A 773 -17.47 -0.27 37.44
C PHE A 773 -18.46 -0.49 38.60
N ASP A 774 -18.39 -1.64 39.27
CA ASP A 774 -19.29 -2.00 40.37
C ASP A 774 -18.81 -1.50 41.76
N GLY A 775 -17.55 -1.09 41.86
CA GLY A 775 -16.91 -0.53 43.06
C GLY A 775 -16.51 -1.58 44.09
N ASP A 776 -16.33 -2.85 43.70
CA ASP A 776 -15.97 -3.93 44.60
C ASP A 776 -14.46 -3.97 44.94
N GLY A 777 -13.66 -3.22 44.19
CA GLY A 777 -12.21 -3.07 44.33
C GLY A 777 -11.39 -4.02 43.46
N ARG A 778 -12.01 -4.67 42.47
CA ARG A 778 -11.37 -5.25 41.29
C ARG A 778 -11.60 -4.32 40.12
N GLU A 779 -10.58 -4.16 39.31
CA GLU A 779 -10.71 -3.39 38.07
C GLU A 779 -11.31 -4.31 37.00
N ASP A 780 -12.06 -3.74 36.06
CA ASP A 780 -12.89 -4.43 35.06
C ASP A 780 -12.11 -5.53 34.32
N TYR A 781 -10.88 -5.24 33.85
CA TYR A 781 -10.01 -6.19 33.15
C TYR A 781 -9.58 -7.43 33.98
N ARG A 782 -9.87 -7.45 35.27
CA ARG A 782 -9.59 -8.57 36.18
C ARG A 782 -10.86 -9.18 36.77
N ASP A 783 -12.02 -8.77 36.29
CA ASP A 783 -13.30 -9.17 36.83
C ASP A 783 -14.32 -9.58 35.78
N ILE A 784 -14.52 -10.90 35.73
CA ILE A 784 -15.38 -11.64 34.80
C ILE A 784 -16.88 -11.29 34.87
N ASP A 785 -17.27 -10.30 35.66
CA ASP A 785 -18.63 -9.75 35.87
C ASP A 785 -18.47 -8.30 36.34
N SER A 786 -17.83 -7.47 35.51
CA SER A 786 -17.40 -6.09 35.80
C SER A 786 -18.52 -5.20 36.36
N ASP A 787 -19.77 -5.43 35.95
CA ASP A 787 -20.94 -4.65 36.40
C ASP A 787 -21.72 -5.27 37.57
N GLY A 788 -21.31 -6.48 37.99
CA GLY A 788 -21.83 -7.22 39.13
C GLY A 788 -23.29 -7.65 38.99
N ASP A 789 -23.82 -7.74 37.77
CA ASP A 789 -25.20 -8.13 37.49
C ASP A 789 -25.41 -9.66 37.43
N GLY A 790 -24.33 -10.44 37.38
CA GLY A 790 -24.32 -11.89 37.32
C GLY A 790 -24.34 -12.50 35.92
N TYR A 791 -24.16 -11.70 34.88
CA TYR A 791 -23.68 -12.13 33.57
C TYR A 791 -22.16 -11.90 33.49
N ASN A 792 -21.51 -12.68 32.63
CA ASN A 792 -20.08 -12.51 32.42
C ASN A 792 -19.86 -11.54 31.26
N ASP A 793 -18.76 -10.80 31.26
CA ASP A 793 -18.49 -9.81 30.23
C ASP A 793 -18.39 -10.44 28.83
N ASP A 794 -17.92 -11.69 28.68
CA ASP A 794 -17.95 -12.48 27.43
C ASP A 794 -19.34 -12.59 26.77
N LEU A 795 -20.40 -12.54 27.59
CA LEU A 795 -21.78 -12.54 27.12
C LEU A 795 -22.25 -11.15 26.71
N GLU A 796 -21.58 -10.08 27.13
CA GLU A 796 -21.98 -8.67 27.09
C GLU A 796 -21.05 -7.74 26.30
N GLY A 797 -19.82 -8.18 25.97
CA GLY A 797 -18.71 -7.44 25.34
C GLY A 797 -18.88 -7.02 23.89
N GLY A 798 -20.12 -6.85 23.40
CA GLY A 798 -20.39 -6.39 22.04
C GLY A 798 -21.20 -5.10 22.00
N ASP A 799 -20.93 -4.25 21.01
CA ASP A 799 -21.83 -3.16 20.58
C ASP A 799 -22.96 -3.77 19.71
N PHE A 800 -23.91 -4.48 20.32
CA PHE A 800 -24.95 -5.21 19.58
C PHE A 800 -26.01 -4.27 18.99
N ASP A 801 -26.08 -3.02 19.45
CA ASP A 801 -27.04 -2.03 18.99
C ASP A 801 -26.48 -0.98 18.00
N GLY A 802 -25.15 -0.97 17.82
CA GLY A 802 -24.40 -0.25 16.80
C GLY A 802 -24.26 1.24 17.10
N ASP A 803 -24.25 1.63 18.36
CA ASP A 803 -24.17 3.02 18.80
C ASP A 803 -22.73 3.50 19.10
N GLY A 804 -21.77 2.58 19.07
CA GLY A 804 -20.35 2.84 19.27
C GLY A 804 -19.88 2.77 20.72
N GLN A 805 -20.72 2.32 21.66
CA GLN A 805 -20.33 1.90 23.00
C GLN A 805 -20.55 0.38 23.14
N ILE A 806 -19.73 -0.29 23.96
CA ILE A 806 -19.93 -1.71 24.27
C ILE A 806 -21.13 -1.83 25.21
N ASP A 807 -22.03 -2.80 24.96
CA ASP A 807 -23.31 -2.92 25.66
C ASP A 807 -23.15 -3.06 27.20
N ARG A 808 -22.03 -3.63 27.70
CA ARG A 808 -21.68 -3.69 29.15
C ARG A 808 -21.61 -2.29 29.82
N LEU A 809 -21.10 -1.29 29.11
CA LEU A 809 -21.03 0.10 29.58
C LEU A 809 -22.37 0.85 29.48
N ASP A 810 -23.36 0.22 28.83
CA ASP A 810 -24.66 0.79 28.51
C ASP A 810 -25.74 0.32 29.53
N ASN A 811 -25.38 0.30 30.81
CA ASN A 811 -26.30 0.06 31.92
C ASN A 811 -27.33 1.22 32.01
N SER A 812 -28.41 1.09 31.24
CA SER A 812 -29.46 2.10 31.07
C SER A 812 -30.58 2.02 32.12
N GLY A 813 -30.24 1.69 33.36
CA GLY A 813 -31.14 1.77 34.51
C GLY A 813 -31.89 0.47 34.83
N GLU A 814 -32.92 0.57 35.68
CA GLU A 814 -33.73 -0.58 36.12
C GLU A 814 -35.09 -0.57 35.41
N LEU A 815 -35.68 -1.75 35.19
CA LEU A 815 -37.09 -1.84 34.77
C LEU A 815 -37.99 -1.29 35.89
N GLU A 816 -38.62 -0.13 35.66
CA GLU A 816 -39.56 0.48 36.58
C GLU A 816 -40.90 -0.26 36.50
N THR A 817 -41.10 -1.20 37.44
CA THR A 817 -42.33 -2.00 37.49
C THR A 817 -43.52 -1.29 38.17
N ALA A 818 -43.28 -0.09 38.72
CA ALA A 818 -44.29 0.80 39.29
C ALA A 818 -43.75 2.24 39.45
N VAL A 819 -44.64 3.25 39.44
CA VAL A 819 -44.27 4.67 39.55
C VAL A 819 -43.69 5.01 40.94
N ARG A 820 -42.49 5.64 40.97
CA ARG A 820 -41.82 6.10 42.21
C ARG A 820 -42.54 7.30 42.88
N GLY A 821 -43.19 7.10 44.04
CA GLY A 821 -43.89 8.20 44.74
C GLY A 821 -44.52 7.95 46.13
N VAL A 822 -43.86 8.51 47.17
CA VAL A 822 -44.27 8.79 48.57
C VAL A 822 -44.83 7.66 49.46
N GLY A 823 -43.92 6.96 50.15
CA GLY A 823 -44.10 6.54 51.54
C GLY A 823 -44.40 5.06 51.75
N GLY A 824 -43.35 4.24 51.82
CA GLY A 824 -43.42 2.83 52.20
C GLY A 824 -44.15 2.63 53.54
N VAL A 825 -45.33 2.03 53.46
CA VAL A 825 -46.05 1.48 54.60
C VAL A 825 -46.13 -0.02 54.38
N GLY A 826 -45.13 -0.74 54.91
CA GLY A 826 -45.00 -2.18 54.69
C GLY A 826 -46.27 -2.97 55.03
N VAL A 827 -46.37 -4.20 54.52
CA VAL A 827 -47.50 -5.16 54.64
C VAL A 827 -48.11 -5.21 56.06
N TRP A 828 -47.31 -4.97 57.10
CA TRP A 828 -47.74 -4.84 58.50
C TRP A 828 -48.74 -3.69 58.77
N MET A 829 -48.72 -2.61 58.00
CA MET A 829 -49.62 -1.48 58.16
C MET A 829 -50.99 -1.70 57.49
N LEU A 830 -51.03 -2.43 56.37
CA LEU A 830 -52.29 -2.88 55.76
C LEU A 830 -52.95 -3.99 56.56
N THR A 831 -52.17 -4.92 57.13
CA THR A 831 -52.69 -5.87 58.13
C THR A 831 -53.11 -5.18 59.42
N ALA A 832 -52.46 -4.07 59.82
CA ALA A 832 -52.91 -3.22 60.93
C ALA A 832 -54.19 -2.41 60.60
N LEU A 833 -54.38 -1.97 59.35
CA LEU A 833 -55.61 -1.33 58.87
C LEU A 833 -56.76 -2.34 58.79
N LEU A 834 -56.49 -3.55 58.31
CA LEU A 834 -57.42 -4.69 58.34
C LEU A 834 -57.79 -5.04 59.81
N ALA A 835 -56.81 -5.03 60.71
CA ALA A 835 -57.05 -5.20 62.14
C ALA A 835 -57.84 -4.03 62.74
N LEU A 836 -57.62 -2.77 62.32
CA LEU A 836 -58.38 -1.59 62.77
C LEU A 836 -59.85 -1.63 62.31
N VAL A 837 -60.11 -2.13 61.10
CA VAL A 837 -61.46 -2.40 60.59
C VAL A 837 -62.12 -3.52 61.40
N LEU A 838 -61.38 -4.57 61.77
CA LEU A 838 -61.85 -5.64 62.65
C LEU A 838 -62.00 -5.22 64.12
N VAL A 839 -61.28 -4.18 64.58
CA VAL A 839 -61.23 -3.74 65.98
C VAL A 839 -62.37 -2.79 66.39
N ARG A 840 -63.29 -2.41 65.49
CA ARG A 840 -64.46 -1.63 65.91
C ARG A 840 -65.56 -2.42 66.64
N ARG A 841 -65.29 -3.65 67.10
CA ARG A 841 -66.13 -4.31 68.12
C ARG A 841 -65.37 -5.25 69.07
N SER A 842 -65.06 -4.69 70.25
CA SER A 842 -64.84 -5.33 71.57
C SER A 842 -63.62 -6.26 71.77
N GLY A 843 -62.73 -5.79 72.65
CA GLY A 843 -61.42 -6.33 72.99
C GLY A 843 -61.32 -7.80 73.42
N TYR A 844 -60.21 -8.42 73.00
CA TYR A 844 -59.64 -9.63 73.59
C TYR A 844 -58.10 -9.55 73.58
N ARG A 845 -57.49 -9.98 74.69
CA ARG A 845 -56.05 -10.16 74.88
C ARG A 845 -55.71 -11.62 74.58
N HIS A 846 -54.80 -11.88 73.64
CA HIS A 846 -53.78 -12.93 73.59
C HIS A 846 -53.15 -12.90 72.19
N ALA A 847 -51.82 -12.76 72.12
CA ALA A 847 -51.04 -12.59 70.90
C ALA A 847 -50.43 -13.93 70.42
N LEU A 848 -50.44 -14.13 69.08
CA LEU A 848 -49.86 -15.17 68.20
C LEU A 848 -50.31 -16.64 68.41
N PRO A 849 -50.46 -17.48 67.35
CA PRO A 849 -50.10 -17.31 65.92
C PRO A 849 -51.29 -17.50 64.93
N LEU A 850 -51.26 -16.90 63.73
CA LEU A 850 -52.17 -17.25 62.62
C LEU A 850 -51.49 -17.03 61.26
N LEU A 851 -50.76 -18.05 60.81
CA LEU A 851 -50.35 -18.25 59.41
C LEU A 851 -50.59 -19.73 59.10
N ALA A 852 -51.87 -20.10 59.10
CA ALA A 852 -52.40 -21.40 58.69
C ALA A 852 -53.91 -21.28 58.48
N ALA A 853 -54.36 -20.50 57.50
CA ALA A 853 -55.75 -20.47 57.05
C ALA A 853 -55.95 -19.71 55.72
N ALA A 854 -55.59 -20.32 54.58
CA ALA A 854 -56.08 -19.84 53.27
C ALA A 854 -56.72 -20.94 52.39
N VAL A 855 -56.67 -22.22 52.76
CA VAL A 855 -57.36 -23.31 51.99
C VAL A 855 -58.36 -24.12 52.84
N ALA A 856 -58.76 -23.60 54.01
CA ALA A 856 -59.80 -24.25 54.83
C ALA A 856 -60.87 -23.26 55.28
N PHE A 857 -61.70 -22.80 54.33
CA PHE A 857 -63.03 -22.28 54.66
C PHE A 857 -63.92 -23.44 55.14
N SER A 858 -63.72 -23.89 56.38
CA SER A 858 -64.81 -24.44 57.17
C SER A 858 -65.58 -23.27 57.77
N LEU A 859 -66.74 -22.96 57.19
CA LEU A 859 -67.70 -21.96 57.68
C LEU A 859 -68.77 -22.63 58.58
N PRO A 860 -68.60 -22.75 59.90
CA PRO A 860 -69.75 -22.94 60.80
C PRO A 860 -70.22 -21.54 61.25
N GLY A 861 -70.95 -20.85 60.37
CA GLY A 861 -71.49 -19.52 60.67
C GLY A 861 -72.45 -18.92 59.63
N LEU A 862 -72.43 -19.41 58.38
CA LEU A 862 -73.42 -19.05 57.36
C LEU A 862 -74.65 -19.97 57.45
N SER A 863 -75.43 -19.83 58.53
CA SER A 863 -76.76 -20.44 58.61
C SER A 863 -77.81 -19.50 58.00
N GLN A 864 -78.56 -19.99 57.01
CA GLN A 864 -79.75 -19.38 56.37
C GLN A 864 -79.63 -17.88 56.04
N ALA A 865 -79.07 -17.57 54.87
CA ALA A 865 -79.35 -16.30 54.20
C ALA A 865 -80.56 -16.51 53.28
N ASP A 866 -81.63 -15.75 53.53
CA ASP A 866 -82.82 -15.71 52.67
C ASP A 866 -82.42 -15.20 51.28
N THR A 867 -83.05 -15.74 50.24
CA THR A 867 -82.75 -15.39 48.86
C THR A 867 -83.21 -13.96 48.57
N GLY A 868 -82.28 -13.01 48.43
CA GLY A 868 -82.40 -12.06 47.32
C GLY A 868 -82.52 -10.57 47.59
N GLN A 869 -82.13 -9.97 48.72
CA GLN A 869 -82.25 -8.50 48.87
C GLN A 869 -81.07 -7.83 49.56
N CYS A 870 -79.90 -7.83 48.90
CA CYS A 870 -78.93 -6.76 49.10
C CYS A 870 -79.45 -5.46 48.49
N GLY A 871 -79.59 -4.43 49.33
CA GLY A 871 -80.12 -3.13 48.96
C GLY A 871 -81.27 -2.67 49.85
N TYR A 872 -82.11 -1.81 49.29
CA TYR A 872 -83.27 -1.26 49.97
C TYR A 872 -84.34 -2.32 50.23
N GLN A 873 -84.71 -2.49 51.50
CA GLN A 873 -85.83 -3.33 51.89
C GLN A 873 -87.03 -2.47 52.29
N LEU A 874 -88.22 -2.93 51.91
CA LEU A 874 -89.47 -2.47 52.49
C LEU A 874 -89.58 -3.07 53.90
N SER A 875 -89.54 -2.22 54.93
CA SER A 875 -89.75 -2.63 56.33
C SER A 875 -91.11 -3.33 56.47
N SER A 876 -91.11 -4.61 56.90
CA SER A 876 -92.33 -5.38 57.10
C SER A 876 -92.50 -5.88 58.54
N SER A 877 -92.12 -5.07 59.54
CA SER A 877 -92.43 -5.38 60.95
C SER A 877 -93.12 -4.20 61.64
N HIS A 878 -94.45 -4.20 61.55
CA HIS A 878 -95.38 -3.78 62.59
C HIS A 878 -94.91 -2.71 63.60
N GLU A 879 -95.02 -1.43 63.24
CA GLU A 879 -95.83 -0.40 63.93
C GLU A 879 -95.67 0.89 63.13
N ILE A 880 -96.78 1.39 62.59
CA ILE A 880 -96.83 2.71 61.94
C ILE A 880 -96.57 3.74 63.03
N VAL A 881 -95.34 4.24 63.12
CA VAL A 881 -95.10 5.58 63.64
C VAL A 881 -95.04 6.48 62.40
N THR A 882 -96.17 7.12 62.11
CA THR A 882 -96.20 8.32 61.29
C THR A 882 -95.37 9.38 62.00
N ASP A 883 -94.22 9.78 61.43
CA ASP A 883 -93.86 11.19 61.48
C ASP A 883 -94.57 11.90 60.31
N ASP A 884 -94.89 13.19 60.49
CA ASP A 884 -95.99 13.92 59.84
C ASP A 884 -95.86 14.15 58.30
N ASP A 885 -94.97 13.45 57.59
CA ASP A 885 -94.67 13.68 56.16
C ASP A 885 -94.89 12.48 55.20
N GLY A 886 -95.29 11.30 55.69
CA GLY A 886 -95.85 10.24 54.81
C GLY A 886 -94.89 9.56 53.81
N GLU A 887 -93.59 9.49 54.10
CA GLU A 887 -92.65 8.66 53.34
C GLU A 887 -92.51 7.25 53.92
N GLU A 888 -92.45 6.22 53.05
CA GLU A 888 -92.14 4.85 53.44
C GLU A 888 -90.67 4.76 53.89
N ASP A 889 -90.42 4.27 55.10
CA ASP A 889 -89.06 4.06 55.63
C ASP A 889 -88.40 2.88 54.89
N VAL A 890 -87.74 3.18 53.79
CA VAL A 890 -86.92 2.23 53.05
C VAL A 890 -85.57 2.13 53.74
N GLN A 891 -85.35 1.06 54.50
CA GLN A 891 -84.08 0.85 55.18
C GLN A 891 -83.11 0.10 54.26
N PHE A 892 -81.93 0.69 54.06
CA PHE A 892 -80.83 0.03 53.37
C PHE A 892 -80.29 -1.12 54.20
N SER A 893 -80.21 -2.32 53.61
CA SER A 893 -79.53 -3.48 54.19
C SER A 893 -78.07 -3.50 53.80
N ASP A 894 -77.18 -3.60 54.80
CA ASP A 894 -75.77 -3.89 54.58
C ASP A 894 -75.56 -5.34 54.13
N CYS A 895 -74.63 -5.58 53.21
CA CYS A 895 -74.37 -6.91 52.66
C CYS A 895 -72.92 -7.09 52.25
N PHE A 896 -72.42 -8.31 52.41
CA PHE A 896 -71.15 -8.74 51.85
C PHE A 896 -71.36 -9.32 50.45
N TYR A 897 -70.31 -9.39 49.65
CA TYR A 897 -70.26 -10.18 48.43
C TYR A 897 -68.87 -10.77 48.23
N GLY A 898 -68.82 -11.87 47.51
CA GLY A 898 -67.58 -12.42 46.97
C GLY A 898 -67.69 -12.54 45.45
N ASN A 899 -66.62 -12.29 44.71
CA ASN A 899 -66.54 -12.47 43.27
C ASN A 899 -65.23 -13.17 42.86
N LEU A 900 -65.30 -13.82 41.69
CA LEU A 900 -64.15 -14.38 40.98
C LEU A 900 -64.20 -13.88 39.53
N GLY A 901 -63.08 -13.39 39.03
CA GLY A 901 -62.91 -12.81 37.72
C GLY A 901 -61.80 -13.47 36.91
N LEU A 902 -61.98 -13.50 35.60
CA LEU A 902 -60.96 -13.79 34.60
C LEU A 902 -60.97 -12.64 33.60
N GLY A 903 -59.79 -12.22 33.15
CA GLY A 903 -59.65 -11.03 32.32
C GLY A 903 -58.39 -11.04 31.49
N LEU A 904 -58.28 -10.03 30.64
CA LEU A 904 -57.04 -9.68 29.95
C LEU A 904 -56.35 -8.58 30.75
N THR A 905 -55.04 -8.62 30.75
CA THR A 905 -54.19 -7.63 31.39
C THR A 905 -53.34 -6.91 30.36
N HIS A 906 -52.89 -5.74 30.76
CA HIS A 906 -51.84 -5.00 30.06
C HIS A 906 -50.86 -4.58 31.14
N ILE A 907 -49.60 -4.98 30.97
CA ILE A 907 -48.51 -4.84 31.92
C ILE A 907 -47.29 -4.43 31.09
N ASP A 908 -46.82 -3.21 31.27
CA ASP A 908 -45.78 -2.60 30.44
C ASP A 908 -44.77 -1.86 31.35
N PRO A 909 -43.88 -2.59 32.06
CA PRO A 909 -42.81 -1.98 32.85
C PRO A 909 -42.07 -0.92 32.02
N GLU A 910 -41.89 0.29 32.56
CA GLU A 910 -41.19 1.37 31.83
C GLU A 910 -39.68 1.25 32.07
N GLY A 911 -38.87 1.32 31.01
CA GLY A 911 -37.41 1.31 31.11
C GLY A 911 -36.74 0.23 30.27
N GLU A 912 -35.43 0.15 30.42
CA GLU A 912 -34.55 -0.88 29.88
C GLU A 912 -33.54 -1.18 31.01
N SER A 913 -33.16 -2.44 31.16
CA SER A 913 -32.14 -2.86 32.14
C SER A 913 -31.31 -3.94 31.51
N ASN A 914 -30.02 -3.67 31.29
CA ASN A 914 -29.04 -4.58 30.69
C ASN A 914 -29.58 -5.21 29.39
N GLY A 915 -30.09 -4.33 28.51
CA GLY A 915 -30.73 -4.69 27.23
C GLY A 915 -32.13 -5.34 27.34
N TRP A 916 -32.60 -5.70 28.54
CA TRP A 916 -33.92 -6.26 28.77
C TRP A 916 -35.00 -5.20 28.71
N ARG A 917 -35.98 -5.43 27.83
CA ARG A 917 -37.17 -4.57 27.68
C ARG A 917 -38.42 -5.40 27.43
N THR A 918 -39.58 -4.81 27.72
CA THR A 918 -40.86 -5.48 27.48
C THR A 918 -41.07 -5.74 25.98
N ASN A 919 -41.23 -7.00 25.62
CA ASN A 919 -41.51 -7.45 24.26
C ASN A 919 -42.94 -8.01 24.11
N ASP A 920 -43.58 -8.40 25.22
CA ASP A 920 -44.98 -8.83 25.30
C ASP A 920 -45.66 -8.22 26.53
N ASP A 921 -46.59 -7.31 26.29
CA ASP A 921 -47.21 -6.45 27.31
C ASP A 921 -48.60 -6.95 27.77
N SER A 922 -49.00 -8.16 27.39
CA SER A 922 -50.39 -8.61 27.46
C SER A 922 -50.53 -10.08 27.88
N ASP A 923 -51.29 -10.34 28.96
CA ASP A 923 -51.54 -11.70 29.44
C ASP A 923 -52.98 -11.93 30.00
N TRP A 924 -53.23 -13.09 30.60
CA TRP A 924 -54.48 -13.52 31.22
C TRP A 924 -54.44 -13.44 32.74
N GLY A 925 -54.99 -12.37 33.30
CA GLY A 925 -55.13 -12.24 34.75
C GLY A 925 -56.39 -12.90 35.34
N TRP A 926 -56.33 -13.21 36.64
CA TRP A 926 -57.48 -13.60 37.44
C TRP A 926 -57.61 -12.75 38.71
N LYS A 927 -58.83 -12.64 39.23
CA LYS A 927 -59.14 -11.78 40.37
C LYS A 927 -60.09 -12.45 41.35
N VAL A 928 -59.80 -12.36 42.64
CA VAL A 928 -60.73 -12.71 43.72
C VAL A 928 -60.97 -11.50 44.61
N ALA A 929 -62.24 -11.20 44.91
CA ALA A 929 -62.55 -10.11 45.84
C ALA A 929 -63.68 -10.42 46.81
N VAL A 930 -63.61 -9.77 47.97
CA VAL A 930 -64.66 -9.72 48.98
C VAL A 930 -64.98 -8.26 49.24
N GLY A 931 -66.24 -7.88 49.05
CA GLY A 931 -66.70 -6.52 49.30
C GLY A 931 -67.82 -6.44 50.30
N HIS A 932 -68.00 -5.27 50.89
CA HIS A 932 -69.09 -4.95 51.80
C HIS A 932 -69.78 -3.67 51.36
N HIS A 933 -71.06 -3.79 51.03
CA HIS A 933 -71.92 -2.67 50.70
C HIS A 933 -72.57 -2.16 51.99
N PHE A 934 -72.13 -1.02 52.49
CA PHE A 934 -72.50 -0.53 53.83
C PHE A 934 -73.38 0.73 53.81
N ALA A 935 -73.52 1.38 52.66
CA ALA A 935 -74.50 2.44 52.44
C ALA A 935 -75.05 2.33 51.00
N PRO A 936 -76.18 2.98 50.65
CA PRO A 936 -76.84 2.83 49.36
C PRO A 936 -75.95 2.98 48.14
N HIS A 937 -75.01 3.91 48.21
CA HIS A 937 -74.07 4.17 47.13
C HIS A 937 -72.66 3.72 47.46
N TRP A 938 -72.35 3.34 48.71
CA TRP A 938 -70.96 3.15 49.14
C TRP A 938 -70.66 1.71 49.52
N PHE A 939 -69.63 1.17 48.90
CA PHE A 939 -69.04 -0.12 49.25
C PHE A 939 -67.54 0.02 49.49
N TRP A 940 -66.97 -0.96 50.17
CA TRP A 940 -65.54 -1.23 50.08
C TRP A 940 -65.31 -2.64 49.53
N GLU A 941 -64.17 -2.88 48.91
CA GLU A 941 -63.75 -4.14 48.29
C GLU A 941 -62.30 -4.41 48.66
N LEU A 942 -62.04 -5.60 49.20
CA LEU A 942 -60.71 -6.17 49.34
C LEU A 942 -60.52 -7.18 48.22
N SER A 943 -59.51 -7.02 47.39
CA SER A 943 -59.21 -7.93 46.28
C SER A 943 -57.77 -8.40 46.29
N TYR A 944 -57.55 -9.55 45.68
CA TYR A 944 -56.25 -10.01 45.22
C TYR A 944 -56.40 -10.33 43.73
N SER A 945 -55.54 -9.75 42.92
CA SER A 945 -55.51 -9.98 41.48
C SER A 945 -54.11 -10.45 41.11
N ASP A 946 -54.05 -11.49 40.31
CA ASP A 946 -52.85 -11.95 39.65
C ASP A 946 -53.00 -11.50 38.19
N LEU A 947 -52.10 -10.65 37.74
CA LEU A 947 -52.19 -10.02 36.44
C LEU A 947 -51.51 -10.85 35.34
N GLY A 948 -50.77 -11.90 35.70
CA GLY A 948 -49.96 -12.66 34.77
C GLY A 948 -48.58 -12.03 34.57
N GLU A 949 -47.98 -12.35 33.43
CA GLU A 949 -46.57 -12.12 33.11
C GLU A 949 -46.41 -10.97 32.11
N ALA A 950 -45.41 -10.11 32.31
CA ALA A 950 -44.88 -9.22 31.27
C ALA A 950 -43.65 -9.89 30.66
N GLY A 951 -43.71 -10.21 29.37
CA GLY A 951 -42.61 -10.85 28.64
C GLY A 951 -41.50 -9.86 28.35
N LEU A 952 -40.26 -10.30 28.53
CA LEU A 952 -39.06 -9.53 28.26
C LEU A 952 -38.28 -10.12 27.08
N GLY A 953 -37.59 -9.27 26.34
CA GLY A 953 -36.62 -9.64 25.32
C GLY A 953 -35.36 -8.80 25.46
N ASN A 954 -34.23 -9.32 24.98
CA ASN A 954 -32.94 -8.65 25.06
C ASN A 954 -32.45 -8.29 23.64
N ARG A 955 -31.74 -7.17 23.50
CA ARG A 955 -31.09 -6.81 22.23
C ARG A 955 -29.93 -7.74 21.91
N ASN A 956 -29.23 -8.19 22.95
CA ASN A 956 -28.15 -9.15 22.88
C ASN A 956 -28.71 -10.58 22.69
N PRO A 957 -28.48 -11.22 21.52
CA PRO A 957 -28.97 -12.57 21.25
C PRO A 957 -28.27 -13.67 22.06
N ALA A 958 -27.13 -13.38 22.68
CA ALA A 958 -26.46 -14.29 23.61
C ALA A 958 -27.24 -14.37 24.93
N LEU A 959 -27.61 -13.22 25.49
CA LEU A 959 -28.45 -13.14 26.71
C LEU A 959 -29.84 -13.77 26.51
N GLU A 960 -30.49 -13.59 25.36
CA GLU A 960 -31.76 -14.29 25.05
C GLU A 960 -31.61 -15.82 25.00
N ARG A 961 -30.40 -16.34 24.70
CA ARG A 961 -30.15 -17.78 24.63
C ARG A 961 -29.99 -18.40 26.02
N VAL A 962 -29.40 -17.65 26.95
CA VAL A 962 -29.17 -18.09 28.33
C VAL A 962 -30.44 -17.93 29.17
N THR A 963 -31.27 -16.92 28.88
CA THR A 963 -32.53 -16.65 29.59
C THR A 963 -33.74 -16.61 28.62
N PRO A 964 -34.15 -17.75 28.02
CA PRO A 964 -35.10 -17.79 26.91
C PRO A 964 -36.58 -17.52 27.25
N ASP A 965 -36.94 -17.51 28.54
CA ASP A 965 -38.32 -17.28 29.03
C ASP A 965 -38.36 -16.10 30.03
N ALA A 966 -37.61 -15.02 29.75
CA ALA A 966 -37.52 -13.85 30.62
C ALA A 966 -38.89 -13.14 30.80
N HIS A 967 -39.36 -12.99 32.04
CA HIS A 967 -40.62 -12.29 32.34
C HIS A 967 -40.67 -11.72 33.76
N ILE A 968 -41.63 -10.81 34.01
CA ILE A 968 -41.95 -10.29 35.34
C ILE A 968 -43.42 -10.62 35.70
N ASP A 969 -43.63 -11.31 36.81
CA ASP A 969 -44.95 -11.61 37.37
C ASP A 969 -45.55 -10.41 38.11
N TYR A 970 -46.86 -10.17 37.98
CA TYR A 970 -47.55 -9.06 38.69
C TYR A 970 -48.68 -9.53 39.60
N GLN A 971 -48.53 -9.32 40.91
CA GLN A 971 -49.54 -9.65 41.91
C GLN A 971 -49.99 -8.42 42.71
N VAL A 972 -51.30 -8.20 42.76
CA VAL A 972 -51.88 -6.94 43.24
C VAL A 972 -52.99 -7.16 44.28
N PRO A 973 -52.65 -7.17 45.59
CA PRO A 973 -53.63 -6.99 46.65
C PRO A 973 -54.10 -5.53 46.75
N SER A 974 -55.41 -5.33 46.81
CA SER A 974 -56.03 -3.99 46.80
C SER A 974 -57.10 -3.81 47.86
N LEU A 975 -57.19 -2.61 48.42
CA LEU A 975 -58.32 -2.15 49.22
C LEU A 975 -58.92 -0.89 48.59
N MET A 976 -60.12 -1.03 48.03
CA MET A 976 -60.80 0.06 47.33
C MET A 976 -62.15 0.40 47.94
N ALA A 977 -62.48 1.69 47.95
CA ALA A 977 -63.82 2.18 48.25
C ALA A 977 -64.49 2.62 46.95
N GLY A 978 -65.75 2.23 46.76
CA GLY A 978 -66.48 2.51 45.54
C GLY A 978 -67.84 3.16 45.77
N TYR A 979 -68.25 3.89 44.74
CA TYR A 979 -69.50 4.62 44.64
C TYR A 979 -70.34 4.08 43.50
N TRP A 980 -71.54 3.59 43.79
CA TRP A 980 -72.54 3.20 42.79
C TRP A 980 -73.33 4.41 42.31
N PHE A 981 -73.47 4.59 40.99
CA PHE A 981 -74.24 5.72 40.43
C PHE A 981 -75.74 5.62 40.65
N ARG A 982 -76.26 4.41 40.86
CA ARG A 982 -77.66 4.18 41.21
C ARG A 982 -77.75 3.40 42.50
N GLU A 983 -78.91 3.50 43.11
CA GLU A 983 -79.25 2.77 44.31
C GLU A 983 -79.24 1.24 44.10
N PRO A 984 -79.00 0.46 45.16
CA PRO A 984 -78.96 -0.99 45.10
C PRO A 984 -80.37 -1.56 44.88
N GLY A 985 -80.59 -2.14 43.70
CA GLY A 985 -81.88 -2.69 43.27
C GLY A 985 -82.08 -2.66 41.75
N HIS A 986 -81.34 -1.82 41.04
CA HIS A 986 -81.38 -1.80 39.57
C HIS A 986 -80.68 -3.02 38.96
N ARG A 987 -81.27 -3.57 37.89
CA ARG A 987 -80.70 -4.69 37.11
C ARG A 987 -79.33 -4.38 36.52
N PHE A 988 -79.11 -3.11 36.18
CA PHE A 988 -77.83 -2.58 35.70
C PHE A 988 -77.45 -1.42 36.59
N ASN A 989 -76.23 -1.48 37.10
CA ASN A 989 -75.62 -0.40 37.84
C ASN A 989 -74.18 -0.22 37.38
N ALA A 990 -73.70 1.01 37.45
CA ALA A 990 -72.31 1.34 37.18
C ALA A 990 -71.69 1.90 38.46
N PHE A 991 -70.41 1.69 38.62
CA PHE A 991 -69.66 2.21 39.77
C PHE A 991 -68.31 2.75 39.32
N VAL A 992 -67.79 3.62 40.18
CA VAL A 992 -66.38 3.98 40.21
C VAL A 992 -65.84 3.54 41.56
N LYS A 993 -64.60 3.12 41.63
CA LYS A 993 -63.89 2.82 42.87
C LYS A 993 -62.48 3.39 42.81
N ALA A 994 -61.98 3.73 43.99
CA ALA A 994 -60.64 4.27 44.17
C ALA A 994 -60.08 3.72 45.47
N GLY A 995 -58.79 3.48 45.52
CA GLY A 995 -58.17 2.91 46.71
C GLY A 995 -56.67 2.83 46.63
N ALA A 996 -56.12 2.01 47.50
CA ALA A 996 -54.71 1.72 47.52
C ALA A 996 -54.50 0.24 47.17
N SER A 997 -53.52 -0.03 46.31
CA SER A 997 -53.07 -1.37 45.97
C SER A 997 -51.58 -1.47 46.23
N LEU A 998 -51.12 -2.65 46.63
CA LEU A 998 -49.70 -2.96 46.59
C LEU A 998 -49.46 -3.71 45.29
N ILE A 999 -48.44 -3.33 44.54
CA ILE A 999 -47.94 -4.15 43.44
C ILE A 999 -46.79 -4.98 44.00
N GLN A 1000 -46.81 -6.28 43.76
CA GLN A 1000 -45.77 -7.22 44.15
C GLN A 1000 -45.32 -7.92 42.88
N ASN A 1001 -44.03 -7.80 42.58
CA ASN A 1001 -43.46 -8.32 41.35
C ASN A 1001 -42.34 -9.30 41.65
N SER A 1002 -42.12 -10.24 40.74
CA SER A 1002 -40.96 -11.14 40.76
C SER A 1002 -40.51 -11.39 39.33
N ALA A 1003 -39.20 -11.29 39.07
CA ALA A 1003 -38.63 -11.69 37.81
C ALA A 1003 -38.46 -13.21 37.72
N SER A 1004 -38.39 -13.71 36.49
CA SER A 1004 -38.14 -15.12 36.18
C SER A 1004 -36.71 -15.58 36.48
N ASP A 1005 -35.76 -14.63 36.47
CA ASP A 1005 -34.34 -14.81 36.76
C ASP A 1005 -33.90 -13.65 37.66
N ASP A 1006 -33.03 -13.94 38.64
CA ASP A 1006 -32.59 -12.96 39.65
C ASP A 1006 -31.61 -11.93 39.05
N ARG A 1007 -31.00 -12.23 37.90
CA ARG A 1007 -30.09 -11.35 37.13
C ARG A 1007 -30.81 -10.29 36.29
N ILE A 1008 -32.14 -10.38 36.15
CA ILE A 1008 -32.89 -9.34 35.46
C ILE A 1008 -33.06 -8.17 36.44
N GLY A 1009 -32.33 -7.08 36.21
CA GLY A 1009 -32.47 -5.85 37.00
C GLY A 1009 -33.90 -5.30 36.98
N TYR A 1010 -34.60 -5.42 38.11
CA TYR A 1010 -35.89 -4.75 38.31
C TYR A 1010 -35.98 -4.18 39.72
N ASP A 1011 -36.60 -3.02 39.84
CA ASP A 1011 -36.81 -2.40 41.14
C ASP A 1011 -37.89 -3.18 41.91
N GLU A 1012 -37.50 -4.08 42.83
CA GLU A 1012 -38.40 -4.89 43.67
C GLU A 1012 -39.13 -4.00 44.69
N GLN A 1013 -40.03 -3.15 44.20
CA GLN A 1013 -40.74 -2.21 45.04
C GLN A 1013 -42.15 -2.72 45.30
N SER A 1014 -42.38 -3.21 46.51
CA SER A 1014 -43.71 -3.23 47.12
C SER A 1014 -44.23 -1.80 47.35
N THR A 1015 -44.53 -1.08 46.26
CA THR A 1015 -45.06 0.28 46.29
C THR A 1015 -46.56 0.29 46.52
N LEU A 1016 -47.02 1.20 47.38
CA LEU A 1016 -48.44 1.46 47.56
C LEU A 1016 -48.92 2.40 46.45
N GLN A 1017 -49.59 1.85 45.44
CA GLN A 1017 -50.14 2.62 44.32
C GLN A 1017 -51.58 3.07 44.57
N PHE A 1018 -51.92 4.25 44.03
CA PHE A 1018 -53.30 4.72 44.01
C PHE A 1018 -54.02 4.14 42.80
N SER A 1019 -54.99 3.26 43.05
CA SER A 1019 -55.68 2.54 41.98
C SER A 1019 -57.08 3.06 41.76
N LEU A 1020 -57.52 3.02 40.51
CA LEU A 1020 -58.82 3.46 40.05
C LEU A 1020 -59.51 2.32 39.31
N GLY A 1021 -60.78 2.08 39.65
CA GLY A 1021 -61.59 1.06 39.01
C GLY A 1021 -62.91 1.63 38.52
N VAL A 1022 -63.35 1.13 37.37
CA VAL A 1022 -64.69 1.42 36.84
C VAL A 1022 -65.35 0.12 36.43
N GLY A 1023 -66.65 0.01 36.64
CA GLY A 1023 -67.32 -1.21 36.22
C GLY A 1023 -68.82 -1.08 36.10
N VAL A 1024 -69.38 -2.09 35.46
CA VAL A 1024 -70.81 -2.27 35.27
C VAL A 1024 -71.19 -3.63 35.82
N GLN A 1025 -72.27 -3.65 36.59
CA GLN A 1025 -72.80 -4.86 37.18
C GLN A 1025 -74.20 -5.13 36.66
N TYR A 1026 -74.40 -6.34 36.13
CA TYR A 1026 -75.69 -6.89 35.80
C TYR A 1026 -76.14 -7.88 36.88
N ARG A 1027 -77.28 -7.59 37.50
CA ARG A 1027 -77.91 -8.46 38.49
C ARG A 1027 -79.30 -8.87 38.01
N PRO A 1028 -79.55 -10.16 37.73
CA PRO A 1028 -80.89 -10.66 37.48
C PRO A 1028 -81.80 -10.38 38.69
N LEU A 1029 -83.07 -10.05 38.43
CA LEU A 1029 -84.07 -9.76 39.48
C LEU A 1029 -84.11 -10.88 40.53
N GLU A 1030 -84.09 -10.50 41.81
CA GLU A 1030 -84.15 -11.40 42.99
C GLU A 1030 -83.00 -12.43 43.09
N SER A 1031 -81.97 -12.32 42.26
CA SER A 1031 -80.79 -13.18 42.31
C SER A 1031 -79.79 -12.68 43.36
N ALA A 1032 -79.19 -13.60 44.11
CA ALA A 1032 -77.98 -13.30 44.90
C ALA A 1032 -76.73 -13.23 44.01
N TRP A 1033 -76.78 -13.84 42.81
CA TRP A 1033 -75.70 -13.81 41.82
C TRP A 1033 -75.75 -12.56 40.94
N PHE A 1034 -74.59 -12.05 40.56
CA PHE A 1034 -74.39 -10.97 39.61
C PHE A 1034 -73.22 -11.28 38.67
N ILE A 1035 -73.24 -10.66 37.50
CA ILE A 1035 -72.11 -10.61 36.57
C ILE A 1035 -71.60 -9.17 36.57
N ARG A 1036 -70.29 -8.99 36.62
CA ARG A 1036 -69.65 -7.68 36.61
C ARG A 1036 -68.59 -7.63 35.51
N ALA A 1037 -68.57 -6.56 34.73
CA ALA A 1037 -67.43 -6.22 33.89
C ALA A 1037 -66.70 -5.05 34.56
N GLU A 1038 -65.39 -5.16 34.71
CA GLU A 1038 -64.59 -4.23 35.50
C GLU A 1038 -63.27 -3.93 34.77
N LEU A 1039 -62.90 -2.66 34.73
CA LEU A 1039 -61.59 -2.18 34.31
C LEU A 1039 -60.94 -1.54 35.53
N ASP A 1040 -59.86 -2.14 36.02
CA ASP A 1040 -59.05 -1.60 37.11
C ASP A 1040 -57.69 -1.17 36.56
N SER A 1041 -57.29 0.07 36.84
CA SER A 1041 -55.94 0.58 36.63
C SER A 1041 -55.27 0.60 38.00
N TYR A 1042 -54.23 -0.22 38.17
CA TYR A 1042 -53.50 -0.32 39.42
C TYR A 1042 -52.38 0.70 39.47
N ASP A 1043 -51.72 0.89 38.32
CA ASP A 1043 -50.74 1.93 38.03
C ASP A 1043 -50.89 2.39 36.55
N ARG A 1044 -49.94 3.17 36.02
CA ARG A 1044 -49.89 3.68 34.65
C ARG A 1044 -49.80 2.57 33.62
N ASP A 1045 -48.99 1.57 33.93
CA ASP A 1045 -48.55 0.40 33.18
C ASP A 1045 -49.35 -0.88 33.52
N ALA A 1046 -49.86 -1.02 34.76
CA ALA A 1046 -50.60 -2.23 35.17
C ALA A 1046 -52.14 -2.05 35.13
N ARG A 1047 -52.82 -2.79 34.23
CA ARG A 1047 -54.28 -2.73 34.03
C ARG A 1047 -54.95 -4.09 33.89
N TYR A 1048 -56.17 -4.21 34.40
CA TYR A 1048 -56.98 -5.42 34.35
C TYR A 1048 -58.37 -5.15 33.77
N LEU A 1049 -58.73 -5.84 32.68
CA LEU A 1049 -60.09 -5.85 32.11
C LEU A 1049 -60.72 -7.23 32.30
N GLY A 1050 -61.61 -7.37 33.28
CA GLY A 1050 -62.16 -8.65 33.69
C GLY A 1050 -63.68 -8.78 33.60
N LEU A 1051 -64.12 -10.01 33.35
CA LEU A 1051 -65.49 -10.46 33.57
C LEU A 1051 -65.55 -11.31 34.85
N GLN A 1052 -66.40 -10.89 35.78
CA GLN A 1052 -66.51 -11.48 37.10
C GLN A 1052 -67.89 -12.06 37.34
N LEU A 1053 -67.91 -13.21 38.02
CA LEU A 1053 -69.12 -13.80 38.58
C LEU A 1053 -69.06 -13.65 40.10
N GLY A 1054 -70.06 -13.00 40.67
CA GLY A 1054 -70.11 -12.77 42.11
C GLY A 1054 -71.45 -13.08 42.74
N ARG A 1055 -71.45 -13.17 44.06
CA ARG A 1055 -72.62 -13.49 44.88
C ARG A 1055 -72.64 -12.63 46.14
N TYR A 1056 -73.81 -12.07 46.44
CA TYR A 1056 -74.08 -11.38 47.71
C TYR A 1056 -74.38 -12.37 48.84
N PHE A 1057 -73.93 -12.03 50.05
CA PHE A 1057 -74.08 -12.75 51.31
C PHE A 1057 -74.49 -11.77 52.43
N GLY A 1058 -75.39 -12.20 53.31
CA GLY A 1058 -75.81 -11.37 54.44
C GLY A 1058 -76.88 -10.34 54.08
N GLY A 1059 -77.91 -10.29 54.92
CA GLY A 1059 -79.05 -9.38 54.93
C GLY A 1059 -79.81 -9.71 56.23
N PRO A 1060 -80.56 -8.77 56.84
CA PRO A 1060 -81.16 -9.01 58.14
C PRO A 1060 -82.04 -10.26 58.10
N ASP A 1061 -81.79 -11.16 59.05
CA ASP A 1061 -82.63 -12.33 59.32
C ASP A 1061 -84.04 -11.80 59.64
N ARG A 1062 -85.06 -12.15 58.83
CA ARG A 1062 -86.44 -11.88 59.21
C ARG A 1062 -86.80 -12.79 60.38
N ARG A 1063 -86.53 -12.32 61.59
CA ARG A 1063 -87.12 -12.85 62.83
C ARG A 1063 -87.79 -11.78 63.65
#